data_AF-A0A420XWW6-F1
#
_entry.id   AF-A0A420XWW6-F1
#
_cell.length_a   1.000
_cell.length_b   1.000
_cell.length_c   1.000
_cell.angle_alpha   90.00
_cell.angle_beta   90.00
_cell.angle_gamma   90.00
#
_symmetry.space_group_name_H-M   'P 1'
#
loop_
_entity.id
_entity.type
_entity.pdbx_description
1 polymer ?
#
loop_
_entity_poly.entity_id
_entity_poly.type
_entity_poly.pdbx_seq_one_letter_code
_entity_poly.pdbx_strand_id
1 'polypeptide(L)'
;MKSVMESYVTTFRSNATKPKETCKQCRYRKVRCDGREGICGNCERLGFACSLSLAASPEHADDGAQGSSPEARPERRRVSKACDGCREQKVRCSGDTPQCTACKRRQLDCHYPLETRKRVRTVKRTKRPLHDEADDEVESPRTPSPPQVMQIPTPISPQPSVVGTVANDAHEERGPADLAIRNLLIPDQDAAPPDSPELVDFFFDVVYQLPSYAFLYRPKTRQKWVDGTLDAALRLAISGVALSYRESLRKPGCRENPQASAWIQKAEHIVWERLENPTVSRLQALLLVILYRINIGQFQRAFMLLSLAARAAVAMRLNHERSDQHSTTLEVRRRVMWCMKLVERYFCIGLPEFELCPQENIYLRMPSCEADFAEGAAGMDKYGPGAYPLCIKLERIRRDIMRLTRSLALCEQPFPQLPQMVLDFEKDLVDIGQQMQLGPSLTADKLALVLTCPWLPRIMLLHLSWHQCHCDLYRLFLAGFREAAPKVVLDDLAPTYITTAASLCFRHAEAIIQILSNLNHQSTQPRLLEFDTAICAYHATRLILFLSRASQTSSIPLNINTTEEFALSRAELCLAALKRFFPSSTLAKPIIEEMTRAISAFPSAQSLVEPETLTKPGSSSSSNRSPQQQLSAAAKARQRLAIHSLLRQADFSDGDEDDPSAPFQYPPMPVVEHPGLGSAPVSNTPQPDFPTSRREKESVYMGHTPPASSVSGSRSGQVSPHNEFVTLEWQDREWLSGGFRCT
;
A
#
# COMPACT_ATOMS: atom_id res chain seq x y z
N MET A 1 -17.63 -21.61 3.11
CA MET A 1 -17.03 -20.69 2.13
C MET A 1 -17.87 -19.44 1.85
N LYS A 2 -19.20 -19.49 1.64
CA LYS A 2 -20.04 -18.29 1.40
C LYS A 2 -19.73 -17.07 2.30
N SER A 3 -19.74 -17.22 3.64
CA SER A 3 -19.45 -16.09 4.55
C SER A 3 -18.03 -15.51 4.45
N VAL A 4 -17.06 -16.28 3.96
CA VAL A 4 -15.71 -15.77 3.68
C VAL A 4 -15.77 -14.86 2.46
N MET A 5 -16.46 -15.27 1.40
CA MET A 5 -16.64 -14.44 0.20
C MET A 5 -17.46 -13.19 0.51
N GLU A 6 -18.51 -13.29 1.33
CA GLU A 6 -19.27 -12.14 1.82
C GLU A 6 -18.37 -11.15 2.57
N SER A 7 -17.47 -11.61 3.46
CA SER A 7 -16.56 -10.72 4.18
C SER A 7 -15.60 -9.94 3.25
N TYR A 8 -15.09 -10.59 2.20
CA TYR A 8 -14.27 -9.91 1.19
C TYR A 8 -15.11 -8.97 0.31
N VAL A 9 -16.32 -9.36 -0.10
CA VAL A 9 -17.25 -8.50 -0.86
C VAL A 9 -17.67 -7.27 -0.06
N THR A 10 -17.90 -7.38 1.27
CA THR A 10 -18.16 -6.21 2.13
C THR A 10 -16.96 -5.29 2.33
N THR A 11 -15.78 -5.68 1.84
CA THR A 11 -14.56 -4.85 1.84
C THR A 11 -14.37 -4.10 0.50
N PHE A 12 -15.08 -4.49 -0.58
CA PHE A 12 -15.04 -3.77 -1.86
C PHE A 12 -15.89 -2.51 -1.82
N ARG A 13 -15.21 -1.41 -1.48
CA ARG A 13 -15.80 -0.24 -0.84
C ARG A 13 -16.43 -0.69 0.48
N SER A 14 -15.88 -0.19 1.59
CA SER A 14 -16.66 -0.18 2.83
C SER A 14 -17.98 0.51 2.52
N ASN A 15 -19.09 -0.13 2.88
CA ASN A 15 -20.43 0.38 2.55
C ASN A 15 -20.77 1.57 3.45
N ALA A 16 -20.07 2.67 3.22
CA ALA A 16 -20.46 4.04 3.52
C ALA A 16 -21.68 4.41 2.67
N THR A 17 -22.76 3.66 2.90
CA THR A 17 -24.12 4.22 2.98
C THR A 17 -23.97 5.64 3.53
N LYS A 18 -24.29 6.65 2.69
CA LYS A 18 -24.09 8.07 3.02
C LYS A 18 -24.56 8.28 4.47
N PRO A 19 -23.70 8.70 5.41
CA PRO A 19 -23.97 8.52 6.83
C PRO A 19 -25.26 9.26 7.19
N LYS A 20 -26.31 8.48 7.44
CA LYS A 20 -27.72 8.93 7.47
C LYS A 20 -27.84 10.31 8.10
N GLU A 21 -28.33 11.28 7.32
CA GLU A 21 -28.15 12.69 7.65
C GLU A 21 -28.64 13.01 9.07
N THR A 22 -27.69 13.39 9.94
CA THR A 22 -28.02 13.67 11.32
C THR A 22 -28.61 15.06 11.41
N CYS A 23 -29.92 15.16 11.64
CA CYS A 23 -30.58 16.46 11.78
C CYS A 23 -29.84 17.38 12.77
N LYS A 24 -29.84 18.69 12.51
CA LYS A 24 -29.13 19.72 13.28
C LYS A 24 -29.38 19.53 14.78
N GLN A 25 -30.62 19.28 15.19
CA GLN A 25 -31.00 19.11 16.59
C GLN A 25 -30.42 17.85 17.25
N CYS A 26 -30.41 16.69 16.57
CA CYS A 26 -29.73 15.48 17.08
C CYS A 26 -28.21 15.66 17.12
N ARG A 27 -27.64 16.37 16.14
CA ARG A 27 -26.20 16.71 16.07
C ARG A 27 -25.76 17.61 17.23
N TYR A 28 -26.46 18.71 17.50
CA TYR A 28 -26.19 19.59 18.66
C TYR A 28 -26.36 18.85 20.00
N ARG A 29 -27.41 18.03 20.12
CA ARG A 29 -27.66 17.21 21.31
C ARG A 29 -26.70 16.01 21.44
N LYS A 30 -25.90 15.70 20.41
CA LYS A 30 -24.99 14.54 20.32
C LYS A 30 -25.70 13.23 20.68
N VAL A 31 -26.85 12.99 20.04
CA VAL A 31 -27.69 11.79 20.17
C VAL A 31 -27.88 11.14 18.80
N ARG A 32 -28.11 9.83 18.77
CA ARG A 32 -28.30 9.09 17.51
C ARG A 32 -29.55 9.60 16.79
N CYS A 33 -29.38 10.04 15.55
CA CYS A 33 -30.47 10.24 14.60
C CYS A 33 -30.77 8.89 13.93
N ASP A 34 -32.04 8.60 13.65
CA ASP A 34 -32.46 7.44 12.85
C ASP A 34 -32.45 7.74 11.34
N GLY A 35 -32.46 9.03 10.98
CA GLY A 35 -32.47 9.52 9.60
C GLY A 35 -33.80 9.27 8.89
N ARG A 36 -34.93 9.32 9.63
CA ARG A 36 -36.28 9.31 9.04
C ARG A 36 -36.55 10.65 8.35
N GLU A 37 -37.02 10.58 7.11
CA GLU A 37 -37.44 11.74 6.32
C GLU A 37 -38.63 12.45 6.98
N GLY A 38 -38.74 13.77 6.78
CA GLY A 38 -39.72 14.60 7.48
C GLY A 38 -39.31 14.88 8.92
N ILE A 39 -39.38 13.88 9.79
CA ILE A 39 -39.04 14.03 11.20
C ILE A 39 -38.35 12.78 11.77
N CYS A 40 -37.15 12.97 12.33
CA CYS A 40 -36.48 11.88 13.04
C CYS A 40 -37.23 11.55 14.34
N GLY A 41 -37.35 10.26 14.68
CA GLY A 41 -38.21 9.79 15.78
C GLY A 41 -37.80 10.32 17.15
N ASN A 42 -36.54 10.76 17.29
CA ASN A 42 -36.04 11.40 18.51
C ASN A 42 -36.26 12.94 18.57
N CYS A 43 -36.68 13.57 17.47
CA CYS A 43 -37.26 14.92 17.48
C CYS A 43 -38.78 14.85 17.64
N GLU A 44 -39.44 13.95 16.90
CA GLU A 44 -40.87 13.62 16.97
C GLU A 44 -41.33 13.38 18.42
N ARG A 45 -40.76 12.36 19.07
CA ARG A 45 -41.02 11.98 20.48
C ARG A 45 -40.73 13.07 21.51
N LEU A 46 -40.05 14.15 21.13
CA LEU A 46 -39.58 15.20 22.04
C LEU A 46 -40.02 16.62 21.61
N GLY A 47 -40.96 16.75 20.67
CA GLY A 47 -41.55 18.04 20.27
C GLY A 47 -40.57 19.05 19.66
N PHE A 48 -39.43 18.62 19.13
CA PHE A 48 -38.44 19.54 18.56
C PHE A 48 -38.55 19.64 17.04
N ALA A 49 -38.44 20.86 16.50
CA ALA A 49 -38.25 21.10 15.08
C ALA A 49 -37.05 20.30 14.53
N CYS A 50 -37.27 19.56 13.45
CA CYS A 50 -36.29 18.65 12.86
C CYS A 50 -35.85 19.16 11.49
N SER A 51 -34.54 19.36 11.31
CA SER A 51 -33.96 19.81 10.03
C SER A 51 -33.87 18.69 8.96
N LEU A 52 -34.79 17.73 8.99
CA LEU A 52 -35.05 16.75 7.92
C LEU A 52 -36.47 16.93 7.35
N SER A 53 -37.18 17.98 7.79
CA SER A 53 -38.50 18.34 7.28
C SER A 53 -38.36 19.20 6.04
N LEU A 54 -39.08 18.84 4.98
CA LEU A 54 -39.21 19.65 3.77
C LEU A 54 -39.99 20.96 4.00
N ALA A 55 -40.63 21.12 5.16
CA ALA A 55 -41.22 22.38 5.61
C ALA A 55 -40.19 23.37 6.21
N ALA A 56 -38.88 23.16 5.97
CA ALA A 56 -37.78 24.00 6.46
C ALA A 56 -36.97 24.64 5.32
N SER A 57 -37.64 25.03 4.24
CA SER A 57 -37.09 25.89 3.18
C SER A 57 -36.97 27.35 3.66
N PRO A 58 -35.99 28.14 3.16
CA PRO A 58 -35.56 29.40 3.79
C PRO A 58 -36.30 30.65 3.27
N GLU A 59 -37.59 30.57 2.99
CA GLU A 59 -38.39 31.68 2.44
C GLU A 59 -39.55 32.04 3.38
N HIS A 60 -39.83 33.34 3.52
CA HIS A 60 -40.70 33.97 4.53
C HIS A 60 -40.21 33.91 5.98
N ALA A 61 -39.20 34.73 6.27
CA ALA A 61 -39.00 35.34 7.60
C ALA A 61 -38.61 36.81 7.40
N ASP A 62 -39.62 37.68 7.25
CA ASP A 62 -39.45 39.13 7.14
C ASP A 62 -39.44 39.79 8.54
N ASP A 63 -39.02 41.05 8.62
CA ASP A 63 -38.64 41.73 9.84
C ASP A 63 -39.81 42.11 10.78
N GLY A 64 -39.52 42.27 12.08
CA GLY A 64 -40.34 43.14 12.96
C GLY A 64 -41.19 42.51 14.08
N ALA A 65 -40.64 41.64 14.92
CA ALA A 65 -41.21 41.39 16.26
C ALA A 65 -40.13 41.22 17.35
N GLN A 66 -40.26 41.94 18.46
CA GLN A 66 -39.25 41.97 19.53
C GLN A 66 -39.50 40.90 20.61
N GLY A 67 -38.42 40.27 21.09
CA GLY A 67 -38.34 39.80 22.48
C GLY A 67 -38.62 38.32 22.77
N SER A 68 -37.65 37.44 22.54
CA SER A 68 -37.34 36.35 23.49
C SER A 68 -35.87 35.95 23.45
N SER A 69 -35.26 35.71 24.61
CA SER A 69 -33.86 35.32 24.79
C SER A 69 -33.67 33.81 24.51
N PRO A 70 -32.51 33.33 24.02
CA PRO A 70 -32.30 31.93 23.64
C PRO A 70 -32.16 30.97 24.85
N GLU A 71 -33.28 30.68 25.50
CA GLU A 71 -33.44 29.63 26.51
C GLU A 71 -34.57 28.66 26.11
N ALA A 72 -34.56 27.37 26.48
CA ALA A 72 -33.66 26.69 27.41
C ALA A 72 -32.78 25.63 26.73
N ARG A 73 -31.53 25.53 27.19
CA ARG A 73 -30.60 24.43 26.92
C ARG A 73 -31.01 23.23 27.78
N PRO A 74 -31.57 22.12 27.25
CA PRO A 74 -31.99 21.01 28.10
C PRO A 74 -30.79 20.40 28.83
N GLU A 75 -30.87 20.32 30.15
CA GLU A 75 -29.79 19.85 31.01
C GLU A 75 -29.31 18.46 30.55
N ARG A 76 -28.01 18.31 30.29
CA ARG A 76 -27.41 17.02 29.90
C ARG A 76 -27.31 16.10 31.13
N ARG A 77 -28.44 15.55 31.59
CA ARG A 77 -28.50 14.44 32.56
C ARG A 77 -28.00 13.13 31.95
N ARG A 78 -26.73 13.10 31.54
CA ARG A 78 -25.99 11.85 31.33
C ARG A 78 -25.56 11.38 32.72
N VAL A 79 -26.34 10.50 33.32
CA VAL A 79 -26.06 9.95 34.65
C VAL A 79 -24.62 9.44 34.69
N SER A 80 -23.80 10.00 35.59
CA SER A 80 -22.41 9.56 35.81
C SER A 80 -22.34 8.20 36.51
N LYS A 81 -23.41 7.85 37.24
CA LYS A 81 -23.52 6.68 38.12
C LYS A 81 -24.97 6.19 38.09
N ALA A 82 -25.18 4.89 37.93
CA ALA A 82 -26.51 4.31 38.12
C ALA A 82 -26.89 4.34 39.62
N CYS A 83 -28.19 4.40 39.92
CA CYS A 83 -28.70 4.11 41.26
C CYS A 83 -28.50 2.64 41.60
N ASP A 84 -28.45 2.32 42.89
CA ASP A 84 -28.05 1.01 43.38
C ASP A 84 -29.05 -0.08 42.94
N GLY A 85 -30.36 0.19 43.04
CA GLY A 85 -31.40 -0.73 42.55
C GLY A 85 -31.32 -1.05 41.05
N CYS A 86 -30.91 -0.11 40.18
CA CYS A 86 -30.63 -0.45 38.77
C CYS A 86 -29.33 -1.25 38.58
N ARG A 87 -28.36 -1.04 39.47
CA ARG A 87 -27.03 -1.65 39.42
C ARG A 87 -27.08 -3.14 39.81
N GLU A 88 -27.80 -3.46 40.88
CA GLU A 88 -28.11 -4.83 41.33
C GLU A 88 -28.91 -5.59 40.27
N GLN A 89 -29.96 -4.95 39.73
CA GLN A 89 -30.82 -5.50 38.69
C GLN A 89 -30.14 -5.56 37.30
N LYS A 90 -28.92 -5.03 37.17
CA LYS A 90 -28.13 -4.94 35.91
C LYS A 90 -28.89 -4.29 34.74
N VAL A 91 -29.78 -3.33 35.04
CA VAL A 91 -30.57 -2.58 34.04
C VAL A 91 -30.11 -1.13 33.90
N ARG A 92 -30.45 -0.51 32.77
CA ARG A 92 -30.09 0.88 32.48
C ARG A 92 -30.89 1.86 33.35
N CYS A 93 -30.22 2.56 34.25
CA CYS A 93 -30.76 3.70 34.98
C CYS A 93 -31.03 4.89 34.03
N SER A 94 -32.13 5.62 34.26
CA SER A 94 -32.47 6.87 33.54
C SER A 94 -31.89 8.14 34.17
N GLY A 95 -31.58 8.11 35.47
CA GLY A 95 -30.93 9.23 36.18
C GLY A 95 -31.88 10.23 36.85
N ASP A 96 -33.18 9.95 36.87
CA ASP A 96 -34.16 10.82 37.53
C ASP A 96 -34.09 10.67 39.05
N THR A 97 -34.35 11.77 39.74
CA THR A 97 -34.46 11.88 41.20
C THR A 97 -35.86 12.40 41.56
N PRO A 98 -36.48 11.96 42.67
CA PRO A 98 -35.92 11.04 43.68
C PRO A 98 -35.87 9.56 43.24
N GLN A 99 -36.68 9.13 42.27
CA GLN A 99 -36.72 7.74 41.81
C GLN A 99 -36.61 7.65 40.29
N CYS A 100 -35.70 6.84 39.77
CA CYS A 100 -35.53 6.64 38.33
C CYS A 100 -36.67 5.80 37.73
N THR A 101 -36.98 6.00 36.45
CA THR A 101 -38.08 5.31 35.75
C THR A 101 -38.03 3.78 35.85
N ALA A 102 -36.83 3.18 35.82
CA ALA A 102 -36.66 1.73 35.90
C ALA A 102 -36.99 1.17 37.30
N CYS A 103 -36.54 1.83 38.37
CA CYS A 103 -36.90 1.48 39.74
C CYS A 103 -38.39 1.75 40.01
N LYS A 104 -38.91 2.91 39.56
CA LYS A 104 -40.34 3.27 39.70
C LYS A 104 -41.27 2.22 39.07
N ARG A 105 -40.96 1.76 37.85
CA ARG A 105 -41.75 0.72 37.16
C ARG A 105 -41.65 -0.65 37.83
N ARG A 106 -40.54 -0.94 38.53
CA ARG A 106 -40.33 -2.22 39.26
C ARG A 106 -40.68 -2.15 40.75
N GLN A 107 -41.18 -1.00 41.24
CA GLN A 107 -41.42 -0.75 42.66
C GLN A 107 -40.19 -1.02 43.56
N LEU A 108 -38.99 -0.73 43.04
CA LEU A 108 -37.72 -0.91 43.74
C LEU A 108 -37.28 0.39 44.42
N ASP A 109 -36.53 0.25 45.51
CA ASP A 109 -35.77 1.35 46.09
C ASP A 109 -34.71 1.86 45.08
N CYS A 110 -34.39 3.15 45.18
CA CYS A 110 -33.65 3.90 44.16
C CYS A 110 -32.62 4.85 44.78
N HIS A 111 -31.88 4.36 45.76
CA HIS A 111 -30.76 5.09 46.33
C HIS A 111 -29.66 5.41 45.29
N TYR A 112 -29.04 6.59 45.41
CA TYR A 112 -27.86 7.01 44.64
C TYR A 112 -26.70 7.27 45.62
N PRO A 113 -25.54 6.58 45.52
CA PRO A 113 -24.49 6.75 46.53
C PRO A 113 -23.82 8.12 46.48
N LEU A 114 -24.05 8.90 47.54
CA LEU A 114 -23.43 10.21 47.80
C LEU A 114 -21.89 10.14 47.81
N GLU A 115 -21.24 11.21 47.36
CA GLU A 115 -19.78 11.25 47.21
C GLU A 115 -19.06 11.73 48.48
N THR A 116 -18.18 10.89 49.02
CA THR A 116 -17.22 11.25 50.07
C THR A 116 -16.09 12.12 49.49
N ARG A 117 -16.27 13.45 49.55
CA ARG A 117 -15.32 14.45 49.04
C ARG A 117 -13.93 14.38 49.70
N LYS A 118 -12.86 14.50 48.89
CA LYS A 118 -11.59 15.13 49.32
C LYS A 118 -11.03 16.11 48.27
N ARG A 119 -11.22 17.41 48.57
CA ARG A 119 -10.44 18.61 48.21
C ARG A 119 -9.91 18.77 46.76
N VAL A 120 -10.57 19.67 46.02
CA VAL A 120 -9.94 20.49 44.96
C VAL A 120 -9.43 21.80 45.58
N ARG A 121 -8.26 22.30 45.16
CA ARG A 121 -7.79 23.67 45.45
C ARG A 121 -8.38 24.64 44.42
N THR A 122 -9.04 25.70 44.86
CA THR A 122 -9.56 26.78 43.99
C THR A 122 -9.08 28.14 44.45
N VAL A 123 -8.57 28.97 43.53
CA VAL A 123 -8.45 30.42 43.70
C VAL A 123 -8.92 31.09 42.39
N LYS A 124 -9.59 32.24 42.50
CA LYS A 124 -10.16 33.00 41.36
C LYS A 124 -9.15 33.99 40.77
N ARG A 125 -9.48 34.53 39.59
CA ARG A 125 -8.71 35.58 38.90
C ARG A 125 -9.36 36.95 39.10
N THR A 126 -8.61 37.92 39.64
CA THR A 126 -8.95 39.36 39.72
C THR A 126 -7.73 40.22 39.34
N LYS A 127 -7.85 41.57 39.30
CA LYS A 127 -6.98 42.46 38.50
C LYS A 127 -5.80 43.11 39.29
N ARG A 128 -4.80 43.56 38.49
CA ARG A 128 -3.68 44.53 38.67
C ARG A 128 -3.91 45.70 39.69
N PRO A 129 -2.86 46.41 40.22
CA PRO A 129 -1.66 46.91 39.47
C PRO A 129 -0.27 47.13 40.16
N LEU A 130 0.77 47.28 39.30
CA LEU A 130 1.99 48.16 39.31
C LEU A 130 3.03 48.25 40.48
N HIS A 131 4.30 48.57 40.08
CA HIS A 131 5.51 48.96 40.86
C HIS A 131 6.12 47.90 41.83
N ASP A 132 7.41 47.88 42.20
CA ASP A 132 8.69 48.27 41.52
C ASP A 132 9.91 47.65 42.29
N GLU A 133 11.09 47.59 41.65
CA GLU A 133 12.49 47.62 42.17
C GLU A 133 13.06 46.66 43.28
N ALA A 134 14.38 46.42 43.15
CA ALA A 134 15.44 46.19 44.17
C ALA A 134 15.53 44.93 45.10
N ASP A 135 16.54 44.09 44.80
CA ASP A 135 17.76 43.74 45.59
C ASP A 135 17.82 42.98 46.97
N ASP A 136 19.03 42.41 47.14
CA ASP A 136 19.83 41.95 48.31
C ASP A 136 19.65 40.60 49.07
N GLU A 137 20.68 39.75 48.86
CA GLU A 137 21.63 39.06 49.78
C GLU A 137 21.25 38.21 51.04
N VAL A 138 22.00 37.08 51.15
CA VAL A 138 22.67 36.47 52.35
C VAL A 138 21.81 36.10 53.58
N GLU A 139 21.79 34.86 54.10
CA GLU A 139 22.90 34.14 54.78
C GLU A 139 22.63 32.62 54.94
N SER A 140 23.59 31.85 55.48
CA SER A 140 23.46 30.41 55.79
C SER A 140 24.40 29.96 56.92
N PRO A 141 23.95 29.11 57.86
CA PRO A 141 24.91 28.20 58.52
C PRO A 141 24.41 26.78 58.91
N ARG A 142 25.32 25.81 58.66
CA ARG A 142 25.65 24.59 59.45
C ARG A 142 24.83 23.29 59.27
N THR A 143 25.59 22.20 59.17
CA THR A 143 25.19 20.78 59.15
C THR A 143 25.38 20.13 60.54
N PRO A 144 24.95 18.86 60.72
CA PRO A 144 25.96 17.77 60.70
C PRO A 144 25.54 16.51 59.91
N SER A 145 26.45 15.53 59.82
CA SER A 145 26.37 14.29 59.02
C SER A 145 26.81 13.06 59.87
N PRO A 146 27.09 11.87 59.28
CA PRO A 146 26.20 10.81 58.77
C PRO A 146 26.26 9.53 59.67
N PRO A 147 25.77 8.34 59.26
CA PRO A 147 26.45 7.41 58.31
C PRO A 147 25.54 7.01 57.12
N GLN A 148 26.00 6.59 55.92
CA GLN A 148 26.73 5.35 55.56
C GLN A 148 25.99 4.05 55.93
N VAL A 149 25.95 2.97 55.13
CA VAL A 149 26.58 2.59 53.83
C VAL A 149 25.46 2.02 52.88
N MET A 150 25.62 1.49 51.66
CA MET A 150 26.76 1.01 50.84
C MET A 150 26.46 1.13 49.33
N GLN A 151 27.45 0.92 48.46
CA GLN A 151 27.30 0.63 47.02
C GLN A 151 28.36 -0.42 46.59
N ILE A 152 28.10 -1.20 45.55
CA ILE A 152 29.06 -2.11 44.86
C ILE A 152 28.88 -1.96 43.33
N PRO A 153 29.94 -2.03 42.49
CA PRO A 153 29.97 -1.30 41.21
C PRO A 153 29.98 -2.15 39.92
N THR A 154 30.05 -1.45 38.78
CA THR A 154 30.17 -1.96 37.41
C THR A 154 31.61 -2.38 37.01
N PRO A 155 31.79 -3.44 36.19
CA PRO A 155 32.88 -3.54 35.21
C PRO A 155 32.44 -2.84 33.89
N ILE A 156 33.15 -1.87 33.31
CA ILE A 156 34.53 -1.88 32.75
C ILE A 156 34.62 -2.69 31.44
N SER A 157 34.95 -1.98 30.36
CA SER A 157 35.17 -2.52 29.01
C SER A 157 36.65 -2.87 28.78
N PRO A 158 37.01 -4.01 28.15
CA PRO A 158 38.39 -4.34 27.84
C PRO A 158 38.90 -3.57 26.61
N GLN A 159 40.10 -2.99 26.72
CA GLN A 159 40.88 -2.55 25.55
C GLN A 159 41.74 -3.70 25.01
N PRO A 160 41.97 -3.81 23.70
CA PRO A 160 42.92 -4.77 23.14
C PRO A 160 44.35 -4.35 23.50
N SER A 161 45.10 -5.24 24.16
CA SER A 161 46.52 -5.04 24.49
C SER A 161 47.43 -5.97 23.68
N VAL A 162 48.64 -5.51 23.35
CA VAL A 162 49.53 -6.15 22.38
C VAL A 162 50.54 -7.09 23.05
N VAL A 163 50.37 -8.40 22.86
CA VAL A 163 51.37 -9.47 23.05
C VAL A 163 51.02 -10.61 22.07
N GLY A 164 51.93 -11.33 21.40
CA GLY A 164 53.40 -11.20 21.38
C GLY A 164 54.13 -12.54 21.49
N THR A 165 53.93 -13.46 20.54
CA THR A 165 54.61 -14.79 20.51
C THR A 165 54.98 -15.19 19.07
N VAL A 166 55.88 -16.18 18.91
CA VAL A 166 56.76 -16.36 17.73
C VAL A 166 56.73 -17.80 17.19
N ALA A 167 57.25 -18.01 15.97
CA ALA A 167 57.52 -19.27 15.26
C ALA A 167 56.31 -19.95 14.58
N ASN A 168 56.41 -20.55 13.37
CA ASN A 168 57.57 -20.78 12.49
C ASN A 168 57.21 -20.67 10.98
N ASP A 169 58.23 -20.61 10.13
CA ASP A 169 58.14 -20.15 8.73
C ASP A 169 57.60 -21.13 7.67
N ALA A 170 57.09 -20.54 6.59
CA ALA A 170 57.23 -21.05 5.22
C ALA A 170 57.40 -19.86 4.25
N HIS A 171 58.52 -19.77 3.54
CA HIS A 171 58.85 -18.65 2.65
C HIS A 171 58.12 -18.73 1.29
N GLU A 172 57.45 -17.64 0.90
CA GLU A 172 57.43 -17.15 -0.49
C GLU A 172 57.63 -15.63 -0.47
N GLU A 173 58.67 -15.13 -1.13
CA GLU A 173 58.95 -13.70 -1.17
C GLU A 173 58.07 -12.97 -2.20
N ARG A 174 57.28 -11.99 -1.73
CA ARG A 174 56.73 -10.93 -2.59
C ARG A 174 57.17 -9.57 -2.08
N GLY A 175 57.77 -8.78 -2.97
CA GLY A 175 58.38 -7.50 -2.63
C GLY A 175 57.37 -6.44 -2.14
N PRO A 176 57.82 -5.46 -1.35
CA PRO A 176 56.94 -4.52 -0.63
C PRO A 176 56.06 -3.62 -1.52
N ALA A 177 56.34 -3.53 -2.83
CA ALA A 177 55.51 -2.79 -3.78
C ALA A 177 54.12 -3.42 -4.00
N ASP A 178 54.00 -4.76 -3.95
CA ASP A 178 52.74 -5.48 -4.27
C ASP A 178 51.66 -5.22 -3.18
N LEU A 179 52.09 -5.10 -1.92
CA LEU A 179 51.24 -4.74 -0.78
C LEU A 179 50.73 -3.29 -0.86
N ALA A 180 51.58 -2.34 -1.28
CA ALA A 180 51.19 -0.95 -1.44
C ALA A 180 50.13 -0.77 -2.54
N ILE A 181 50.27 -1.48 -3.67
CA ILE A 181 49.32 -1.44 -4.78
C ILE A 181 47.97 -2.07 -4.38
N ARG A 182 47.98 -3.18 -3.63
CA ARG A 182 46.75 -3.85 -3.18
C ARG A 182 45.90 -2.98 -2.26
N ASN A 183 46.52 -2.17 -1.40
CA ASN A 183 45.81 -1.24 -0.52
C ASN A 183 45.27 0.03 -1.22
N LEU A 184 45.75 0.34 -2.44
CA LEU A 184 45.25 1.47 -3.24
C LEU A 184 44.03 1.12 -4.13
N LEU A 185 43.60 -0.14 -4.15
CA LEU A 185 42.54 -0.66 -5.02
C LEU A 185 41.30 -1.17 -4.27
N ILE A 186 41.32 -1.16 -2.94
CA ILE A 186 40.13 -1.41 -2.10
C ILE A 186 39.53 -0.03 -1.76
N PRO A 187 38.29 0.28 -2.16
CA PRO A 187 37.60 1.46 -1.65
C PRO A 187 37.49 1.35 -0.12
N ASP A 188 37.90 2.40 0.60
CA ASP A 188 37.75 2.47 2.05
C ASP A 188 36.27 2.36 2.41
N GLN A 189 35.88 1.19 2.92
CA GLN A 189 34.47 0.86 3.19
C GLN A 189 33.90 1.66 4.37
N ASP A 190 34.78 2.24 5.20
CA ASP A 190 34.40 3.11 6.31
C ASP A 190 34.38 4.59 5.94
N ALA A 191 35.02 4.99 4.82
CA ALA A 191 35.05 6.37 4.33
C ALA A 191 33.66 7.01 4.33
N ALA A 192 33.53 8.12 5.03
CA ALA A 192 32.29 8.88 5.12
C ALA A 192 31.87 9.43 3.74
N PRO A 193 30.55 9.58 3.48
CA PRO A 193 30.12 10.29 2.29
C PRO A 193 30.62 11.74 2.29
N PRO A 194 31.08 12.26 1.13
CA PRO A 194 31.68 13.59 1.04
C PRO A 194 30.74 14.68 1.55
N ASP A 195 31.32 15.74 2.10
CA ASP A 195 30.55 16.93 2.54
C ASP A 195 30.04 17.79 1.38
N SER A 196 30.55 17.59 0.15
CA SER A 196 30.04 18.32 -1.02
C SER A 196 28.55 18.02 -1.24
N PRO A 197 27.74 19.03 -1.60
CA PRO A 197 26.30 18.86 -1.77
C PRO A 197 25.94 18.09 -3.06
N GLU A 198 26.92 17.69 -3.87
CA GLU A 198 26.73 17.02 -5.17
C GLU A 198 25.78 15.81 -5.10
N LEU A 199 25.93 14.95 -4.09
CA LEU A 199 25.12 13.73 -3.98
C LEU A 199 23.68 14.04 -3.56
N VAL A 200 23.46 15.04 -2.69
CA VAL A 200 22.11 15.45 -2.28
C VAL A 200 21.40 16.27 -3.37
N ASP A 201 22.12 17.13 -4.10
CA ASP A 201 21.54 17.82 -5.26
C ASP A 201 21.25 16.85 -6.40
N PHE A 202 22.16 15.94 -6.76
CA PHE A 202 21.90 14.87 -7.73
C PHE A 202 20.70 13.99 -7.33
N PHE A 203 20.56 13.68 -6.03
CA PHE A 203 19.36 12.99 -5.54
C PHE A 203 18.09 13.76 -5.85
N PHE A 204 18.03 15.07 -5.59
CA PHE A 204 16.84 15.88 -5.85
C PHE A 204 16.59 16.18 -7.33
N ASP A 205 17.64 16.33 -8.14
CA ASP A 205 17.52 16.65 -9.55
C ASP A 205 17.19 15.41 -10.41
N VAL A 206 17.67 14.22 -10.03
CA VAL A 206 17.49 12.98 -10.81
C VAL A 206 16.62 11.94 -10.11
N VAL A 207 16.98 11.51 -8.90
CA VAL A 207 16.35 10.33 -8.27
C VAL A 207 14.97 10.63 -7.72
N TYR A 208 14.82 11.77 -7.04
CA TYR A 208 13.56 12.27 -6.45
C TYR A 208 12.45 12.47 -7.50
N GLN A 209 12.79 12.55 -8.79
CA GLN A 209 11.82 12.61 -9.88
C GLN A 209 10.94 11.34 -9.94
N LEU A 210 11.45 10.19 -9.49
CA LEU A 210 10.64 8.96 -9.33
C LEU A 210 9.57 9.11 -8.24
N PRO A 211 8.30 8.75 -8.49
CA PRO A 211 7.22 8.75 -7.49
C PRO A 211 7.54 8.00 -6.20
N SER A 212 8.24 6.86 -6.29
CA SER A 212 8.65 6.07 -5.12
C SER A 212 9.61 6.79 -4.16
N TYR A 213 10.38 7.79 -4.63
CA TYR A 213 11.38 8.53 -3.85
C TYR A 213 10.89 9.93 -3.39
N ALA A 214 9.67 10.32 -3.73
CA ALA A 214 9.13 11.69 -3.64
C ALA A 214 8.78 12.18 -2.21
N PHE A 215 9.52 11.78 -1.17
CA PHE A 215 9.18 11.93 0.26
C PHE A 215 10.12 12.80 1.11
N LEU A 216 11.16 13.41 0.52
CA LEU A 216 12.03 14.41 1.16
C LEU A 216 11.66 15.83 0.70
N TYR A 217 11.93 16.84 1.53
CA TYR A 217 11.72 18.26 1.17
C TYR A 217 13.08 18.92 0.92
N ARG A 218 13.41 19.17 -0.36
CA ARG A 218 14.74 19.63 -0.82
C ARG A 218 15.38 20.70 0.08
N PRO A 219 14.72 21.80 0.43
CA PRO A 219 15.36 22.90 1.14
C PRO A 219 15.81 22.53 2.55
N LYS A 220 14.93 21.90 3.35
CA LYS A 220 15.27 21.48 4.73
C LYS A 220 16.25 20.31 4.75
N THR A 221 16.21 19.42 3.75
CA THR A 221 17.20 18.34 3.62
C THR A 221 18.58 18.90 3.24
N ARG A 222 18.65 19.83 2.26
CA ARG A 222 19.89 20.46 1.80
C ARG A 222 20.49 21.39 2.84
N GLN A 223 19.67 22.18 3.54
CA GLN A 223 20.11 22.98 4.69
C GLN A 223 20.75 22.07 5.75
N LYS A 224 20.03 21.04 6.22
CA LYS A 224 20.55 20.11 7.24
C LYS A 224 21.80 19.35 6.79
N TRP A 225 22.00 19.14 5.48
CA TRP A 225 23.23 18.57 4.95
C TRP A 225 24.42 19.50 5.16
N VAL A 226 24.28 20.77 4.75
CA VAL A 226 25.32 21.81 4.88
C VAL A 226 25.58 22.16 6.35
N ASP A 227 24.54 22.27 7.16
CA ASP A 227 24.62 22.54 8.60
C ASP A 227 25.20 21.34 9.40
N GLY A 228 25.43 20.18 8.78
CA GLY A 228 25.84 18.94 9.47
C GLY A 228 24.76 18.32 10.39
N THR A 229 23.53 18.86 10.40
CA THR A 229 22.44 18.46 11.32
C THR A 229 21.41 17.47 10.71
N LEU A 230 21.79 16.80 9.61
CA LEU A 230 21.02 15.71 9.00
C LEU A 230 21.25 14.40 9.77
N ASP A 231 20.20 13.60 9.93
CA ASP A 231 20.31 12.28 10.58
C ASP A 231 21.31 11.39 9.81
N ALA A 232 22.28 10.81 10.52
CA ALA A 232 23.40 10.09 9.90
C ALA A 232 22.95 8.93 8.99
N ALA A 233 21.91 8.19 9.38
CA ALA A 233 21.37 7.12 8.54
C ALA A 233 20.73 7.69 7.25
N LEU A 234 20.02 8.82 7.36
CA LEU A 234 19.41 9.49 6.20
C LEU A 234 20.48 10.07 5.27
N ARG A 235 21.56 10.65 5.81
CA ARG A 235 22.70 11.14 5.01
C ARG A 235 23.36 9.99 4.24
N LEU A 236 23.72 8.90 4.93
CA LEU A 236 24.31 7.69 4.32
C LEU A 236 23.40 7.09 3.25
N ALA A 237 22.09 6.98 3.50
CA ALA A 237 21.13 6.41 2.56
C ALA A 237 20.92 7.28 1.31
N ILE A 238 20.88 8.61 1.45
CA ILE A 238 20.86 9.54 0.30
C ILE A 238 22.12 9.36 -0.54
N SER A 239 23.30 9.34 0.09
CA SER A 239 24.58 9.16 -0.60
C SER A 239 24.69 7.85 -1.37
N GLY A 240 24.29 6.73 -0.76
CA GLY A 240 24.32 5.41 -1.39
C GLY A 240 23.38 5.32 -2.59
N VAL A 241 22.13 5.77 -2.43
CA VAL A 241 21.15 5.82 -3.54
C VAL A 241 21.64 6.75 -4.66
N ALA A 242 22.11 7.95 -4.33
CA ALA A 242 22.59 8.92 -5.31
C ALA A 242 23.80 8.38 -6.11
N LEU A 243 24.81 7.84 -5.44
CA LEU A 243 25.99 7.25 -6.08
C LEU A 243 25.61 6.05 -6.97
N SER A 244 24.70 5.20 -6.49
CA SER A 244 24.22 4.04 -7.25
C SER A 244 23.54 4.43 -8.57
N TYR A 245 22.64 5.43 -8.55
CA TYR A 245 22.02 5.92 -9.78
C TYR A 245 22.99 6.70 -10.67
N ARG A 246 23.92 7.47 -10.09
CA ARG A 246 24.93 8.22 -10.84
C ARG A 246 25.85 7.30 -11.66
N GLU A 247 26.38 6.25 -11.06
CA GLU A 247 27.22 5.29 -11.78
C GLU A 247 26.41 4.40 -12.74
N SER A 248 25.18 4.01 -12.39
CA SER A 248 24.29 3.25 -13.29
C SER A 248 23.95 4.02 -14.58
N LEU A 249 23.70 5.33 -14.48
CA LEU A 249 23.47 6.19 -15.65
C LEU A 249 24.76 6.49 -16.44
N ARG A 250 25.91 6.55 -15.77
CA ARG A 250 27.22 6.78 -16.40
C ARG A 250 27.77 5.54 -17.11
N LYS A 251 27.54 4.35 -16.55
CA LYS A 251 27.99 3.05 -17.06
C LYS A 251 26.88 1.99 -16.91
N PRO A 252 25.89 1.97 -17.82
CA PRO A 252 24.93 0.88 -17.90
C PRO A 252 25.66 -0.48 -18.00
N GLY A 253 25.21 -1.48 -17.23
CA GLY A 253 25.83 -2.81 -17.17
C GLY A 253 26.91 -2.98 -16.10
N CYS A 254 27.35 -1.93 -15.41
CA CYS A 254 28.25 -2.10 -14.26
C CYS A 254 27.55 -2.81 -13.09
N ARG A 255 28.33 -3.59 -12.32
CA ARG A 255 27.88 -4.24 -11.08
C ARG A 255 27.63 -3.21 -9.97
N GLU A 256 27.00 -3.68 -8.90
CA GLU A 256 26.78 -2.93 -7.64
C GLU A 256 28.04 -2.14 -7.22
N ASN A 257 27.87 -0.85 -6.95
CA ASN A 257 28.96 -0.02 -6.44
C ASN A 257 29.21 -0.36 -4.97
N PRO A 258 30.42 -0.84 -4.58
CA PRO A 258 30.67 -1.34 -3.22
C PRO A 258 30.59 -0.22 -2.17
N GLN A 259 30.96 1.02 -2.52
CA GLN A 259 30.85 2.17 -1.61
C GLN A 259 29.39 2.53 -1.34
N ALA A 260 28.55 2.50 -2.39
CA ALA A 260 27.11 2.70 -2.23
C ALA A 260 26.49 1.62 -1.33
N SER A 261 26.90 0.37 -1.50
CA SER A 261 26.43 -0.75 -0.66
C SER A 261 26.88 -0.62 0.79
N ALA A 262 28.15 -0.27 1.03
CA ALA A 262 28.69 -0.02 2.36
C ALA A 262 27.95 1.12 3.09
N TRP A 263 27.68 2.25 2.42
CA TRP A 263 26.89 3.33 2.99
C TRP A 263 25.44 2.92 3.29
N ILE A 264 24.79 2.15 2.41
CA ILE A 264 23.44 1.62 2.66
C ILE A 264 23.44 0.63 3.84
N GLN A 265 24.44 -0.25 3.94
CA GLN A 265 24.60 -1.18 5.07
C GLN A 265 24.79 -0.42 6.39
N LYS A 266 25.61 0.63 6.40
CA LYS A 266 25.86 1.49 7.57
C LYS A 266 24.60 2.28 7.96
N ALA A 267 23.83 2.76 6.99
CA ALA A 267 22.52 3.38 7.23
C ALA A 267 21.50 2.39 7.83
N GLU A 268 21.42 1.18 7.29
CA GLU A 268 20.54 0.10 7.77
C GLU A 268 20.88 -0.30 9.21
N HIS A 269 22.17 -0.40 9.54
CA HIS A 269 22.66 -0.70 10.87
C HIS A 269 22.25 0.36 11.91
N ILE A 270 22.42 1.66 11.61
CA ILE A 270 22.01 2.77 12.51
C ILE A 270 20.48 2.80 12.75
N VAL A 271 19.67 2.26 11.81
CA VAL A 271 18.23 2.06 12.02
C VAL A 271 17.97 0.84 12.91
N TRP A 272 18.71 -0.25 12.72
CA TRP A 272 18.60 -1.49 13.50
C TRP A 272 19.05 -1.34 14.97
N GLU A 273 20.06 -0.51 15.26
CA GLU A 273 20.48 -0.19 16.62
C GLU A 273 19.46 0.64 17.43
N ARG A 274 18.40 1.15 16.77
CA ARG A 274 17.50 2.19 17.32
C ARG A 274 16.02 1.91 17.00
N LEU A 275 15.67 0.63 16.99
CA LEU A 275 14.36 0.09 16.56
C LEU A 275 13.19 0.58 17.44
N GLU A 276 13.42 0.65 18.75
CA GLU A 276 12.49 1.11 19.78
C GLU A 276 12.26 2.63 19.79
N ASN A 277 13.15 3.40 19.15
CA ASN A 277 13.12 4.87 19.09
C ASN A 277 12.89 5.41 17.66
N PRO A 278 11.83 5.03 16.89
CA PRO A 278 11.68 5.43 15.50
C PRO A 278 11.46 6.94 15.31
N THR A 279 12.12 7.52 14.30
CA THR A 279 11.93 8.92 13.87
C THR A 279 11.58 9.01 12.38
N VAL A 280 11.00 10.13 11.95
CA VAL A 280 10.69 10.38 10.53
C VAL A 280 11.94 10.28 9.67
N SER A 281 13.08 10.83 10.11
CA SER A 281 14.34 10.78 9.36
C SER A 281 14.90 9.37 9.23
N ARG A 282 14.85 8.53 10.29
CA ARG A 282 15.29 7.13 10.19
C ARG A 282 14.31 6.24 9.42
N LEU A 283 13.01 6.56 9.41
CA LEU A 283 12.06 5.92 8.49
C LEU A 283 12.31 6.33 7.03
N GLN A 284 12.64 7.61 6.77
CA GLN A 284 13.04 8.08 5.43
C GLN A 284 14.33 7.40 4.97
N ALA A 285 15.31 7.23 5.86
CA ALA A 285 16.52 6.43 5.60
C ALA A 285 16.16 4.98 5.27
N LEU A 286 15.33 4.33 6.09
CA LEU A 286 14.89 2.95 5.88
C LEU A 286 14.15 2.76 4.56
N LEU A 287 13.31 3.71 4.13
CA LEU A 287 12.66 3.65 2.81
C LEU A 287 13.67 3.76 1.66
N LEU A 288 14.71 4.58 1.77
CA LEU A 288 15.81 4.63 0.80
C LEU A 288 16.63 3.32 0.79
N VAL A 289 16.88 2.72 1.96
CA VAL A 289 17.52 1.40 2.09
C VAL A 289 16.67 0.33 1.39
N ILE A 290 15.37 0.23 1.69
CA ILE A 290 14.45 -0.72 1.05
C ILE A 290 14.47 -0.56 -0.47
N LEU A 291 14.37 0.68 -0.95
CA LEU A 291 14.41 0.99 -2.38
C LEU A 291 15.75 0.59 -3.03
N TYR A 292 16.88 0.77 -2.35
CA TYR A 292 18.17 0.27 -2.81
C TYR A 292 18.20 -1.27 -2.88
N ARG A 293 17.80 -1.95 -1.80
CA ARG A 293 17.72 -3.43 -1.72
C ARG A 293 16.85 -4.02 -2.84
N ILE A 294 15.74 -3.36 -3.18
CA ILE A 294 14.89 -3.68 -4.33
C ILE A 294 15.66 -3.55 -5.65
N ASN A 295 16.34 -2.43 -5.90
CA ASN A 295 17.09 -2.22 -7.16
C ASN A 295 18.26 -3.21 -7.35
N ILE A 296 18.91 -3.67 -6.28
CA ILE A 296 20.00 -4.68 -6.37
C ILE A 296 19.51 -6.14 -6.29
N GLY A 297 18.20 -6.38 -6.18
CA GLY A 297 17.62 -7.73 -6.20
C GLY A 297 17.56 -8.45 -4.84
N GLN A 298 17.87 -7.78 -3.73
CA GLN A 298 17.82 -8.34 -2.36
C GLN A 298 16.39 -8.31 -1.80
N PHE A 299 15.47 -9.00 -2.48
CA PHE A 299 14.03 -8.89 -2.26
C PHE A 299 13.57 -9.42 -0.90
N GLN A 300 14.17 -10.50 -0.40
CA GLN A 300 13.94 -11.04 0.96
C GLN A 300 14.18 -9.95 2.01
N ARG A 301 15.33 -9.26 1.92
CA ARG A 301 15.72 -8.20 2.85
C ARG A 301 14.79 -7.00 2.73
N ALA A 302 14.47 -6.58 1.50
CA ALA A 302 13.53 -5.48 1.25
C ALA A 302 12.13 -5.73 1.83
N PHE A 303 11.58 -6.94 1.67
CA PHE A 303 10.26 -7.33 2.19
C PHE A 303 10.19 -7.23 3.73
N MET A 304 11.22 -7.77 4.41
CA MET A 304 11.30 -7.74 5.88
C MET A 304 11.53 -6.31 6.40
N LEU A 305 12.38 -5.51 5.75
CA LEU A 305 12.61 -4.11 6.11
C LEU A 305 11.37 -3.23 5.87
N LEU A 306 10.58 -3.50 4.83
CA LEU A 306 9.33 -2.76 4.58
C LEU A 306 8.28 -3.03 5.68
N SER A 307 8.22 -4.26 6.19
CA SER A 307 7.39 -4.60 7.35
C SER A 307 7.78 -3.82 8.62
N LEU A 308 9.09 -3.59 8.82
CA LEU A 308 9.60 -2.71 9.87
C LEU A 308 9.23 -1.24 9.62
N ALA A 309 9.38 -0.75 8.38
CA ALA A 309 9.04 0.62 7.99
C ALA A 309 7.56 0.94 8.26
N ALA A 310 6.65 0.06 7.87
CA ALA A 310 5.22 0.20 8.12
C ALA A 310 4.89 0.22 9.63
N ARG A 311 5.51 -0.67 10.41
CA ARG A 311 5.33 -0.70 11.87
C ARG A 311 5.82 0.59 12.54
N ALA A 312 6.98 1.10 12.14
CA ALA A 312 7.51 2.39 12.62
C ALA A 312 6.61 3.57 12.21
N ALA A 313 6.08 3.57 10.98
CA ALA A 313 5.19 4.61 10.48
C ALA A 313 3.86 4.67 11.27
N VAL A 314 3.25 3.53 11.56
CA VAL A 314 2.03 3.45 12.37
C VAL A 314 2.29 3.80 13.84
N ALA A 315 3.42 3.36 14.42
CA ALA A 315 3.82 3.73 15.79
C ALA A 315 4.00 5.25 15.96
N MET A 316 4.64 5.91 14.98
CA MET A 316 4.76 7.38 14.91
C MET A 316 3.46 8.12 14.51
N ARG A 317 2.36 7.38 14.31
CA ARG A 317 1.06 7.87 13.83
C ARG A 317 1.21 8.73 12.56
N LEU A 318 1.98 8.23 11.58
CA LEU A 318 2.10 8.89 10.28
C LEU A 318 0.81 8.72 9.45
N ASN A 319 0.05 7.66 9.67
CA ASN A 319 -1.22 7.35 9.01
C ASN A 319 -2.41 8.23 9.46
N HIS A 320 -2.18 9.29 10.24
CA HIS A 320 -3.21 10.20 10.74
C HIS A 320 -2.85 11.65 10.41
N GLU A 321 -3.80 12.40 9.86
CA GLU A 321 -3.67 13.85 9.65
C GLU A 321 -3.50 14.59 10.99
N ARG A 322 -2.68 15.65 11.01
CA ARG A 322 -2.33 16.40 12.22
C ARG A 322 -2.63 17.88 12.05
N SER A 323 -3.18 18.51 13.09
CA SER A 323 -3.56 19.93 13.08
C SER A 323 -2.54 20.86 13.76
N ASP A 324 -1.40 20.33 14.19
CA ASP A 324 -0.45 20.96 15.12
C ASP A 324 0.96 21.18 14.55
N GLN A 325 1.13 21.09 13.23
CA GLN A 325 2.43 21.24 12.57
C GLN A 325 2.35 22.12 11.32
N HIS A 326 3.48 22.74 10.93
CA HIS A 326 3.62 23.48 9.69
C HIS A 326 3.26 22.63 8.47
N SER A 327 2.65 23.26 7.45
CA SER A 327 2.17 22.63 6.21
C SER A 327 3.19 21.67 5.58
N THR A 328 4.44 22.11 5.40
CA THR A 328 5.52 21.30 4.81
C THR A 328 5.83 20.04 5.63
N THR A 329 5.77 20.12 6.97
CA THR A 329 6.06 18.99 7.85
C THR A 329 4.94 17.95 7.80
N LEU A 330 3.68 18.40 7.69
CA LEU A 330 2.54 17.52 7.43
C LEU A 330 2.67 16.85 6.06
N GLU A 331 3.03 17.61 5.04
CA GLU A 331 3.16 17.11 3.67
C GLU A 331 4.30 16.09 3.52
N VAL A 332 5.44 16.30 4.18
CA VAL A 332 6.49 15.27 4.31
C VAL A 332 5.94 13.98 4.94
N ARG A 333 5.13 14.07 6.01
CA ARG A 333 4.52 12.89 6.65
C ARG A 333 3.51 12.18 5.72
N ARG A 334 2.73 12.93 4.93
CA ARG A 334 1.85 12.36 3.89
C ARG A 334 2.66 11.61 2.83
N ARG A 335 3.70 12.26 2.28
CA ARG A 335 4.53 11.68 1.21
C ARG A 335 5.29 10.44 1.66
N VAL A 336 5.80 10.40 2.89
CA VAL A 336 6.40 9.19 3.48
C VAL A 336 5.41 8.01 3.48
N MET A 337 4.16 8.23 3.90
CA MET A 337 3.11 7.18 3.86
C MET A 337 2.73 6.78 2.43
N TRP A 338 2.58 7.75 1.51
CA TRP A 338 2.13 7.47 0.14
C TRP A 338 3.22 6.82 -0.72
N CYS A 339 4.49 7.21 -0.57
CA CYS A 339 5.63 6.48 -1.17
C CYS A 339 5.75 5.06 -0.60
N MET A 340 5.51 4.85 0.70
CA MET A 340 5.52 3.49 1.27
C MET A 340 4.46 2.58 0.63
N LYS A 341 3.25 3.08 0.36
CA LYS A 341 2.22 2.33 -0.40
C LYS A 341 2.61 2.08 -1.87
N LEU A 342 3.28 3.04 -2.54
CA LEU A 342 3.84 2.83 -3.89
C LEU A 342 4.94 1.77 -3.97
N VAL A 343 5.61 1.45 -2.85
CA VAL A 343 6.63 0.38 -2.77
C VAL A 343 6.00 -0.96 -2.37
N GLU A 344 5.07 -0.94 -1.42
CA GLU A 344 4.33 -2.11 -0.91
C GLU A 344 3.60 -2.90 -2.01
N ARG A 345 3.08 -2.21 -3.04
CA ARG A 345 2.37 -2.82 -4.18
C ARG A 345 3.17 -3.91 -4.89
N TYR A 346 4.49 -3.75 -4.99
CA TYR A 346 5.39 -4.66 -5.71
C TYR A 346 5.51 -6.04 -5.04
N PHE A 347 5.19 -6.12 -3.75
CA PHE A 347 5.08 -7.38 -3.01
C PHE A 347 3.63 -7.88 -2.95
N CYS A 348 2.66 -6.99 -2.69
CA CYS A 348 1.31 -7.40 -2.32
C CYS A 348 0.41 -7.83 -3.49
N ILE A 349 0.42 -7.12 -4.62
CA ILE A 349 -0.31 -7.47 -5.87
C ILE A 349 -1.71 -8.09 -5.64
N GLY A 350 -2.55 -7.38 -4.87
CA GLY A 350 -3.94 -7.75 -4.56
C GLY A 350 -4.15 -8.75 -3.42
N LEU A 351 -3.09 -9.25 -2.77
CA LEU A 351 -3.15 -10.20 -1.65
C LEU A 351 -3.29 -9.46 -0.30
N PRO A 352 -4.42 -9.57 0.43
CA PRO A 352 -4.61 -8.89 1.70
C PRO A 352 -3.64 -9.33 2.80
N GLU A 353 -3.19 -10.59 2.78
CA GLU A 353 -2.30 -11.18 3.79
C GLU A 353 -0.90 -10.54 3.86
N PHE A 354 -0.51 -9.76 2.84
CA PHE A 354 0.77 -9.05 2.80
C PHE A 354 0.64 -7.52 2.95
N GLU A 355 -0.58 -6.96 3.01
CA GLU A 355 -0.76 -5.51 3.15
C GLU A 355 -0.39 -5.04 4.58
N LEU A 356 0.63 -4.18 4.68
CA LEU A 356 1.27 -3.80 5.94
C LEU A 356 0.56 -2.63 6.62
N CYS A 357 -0.08 -1.76 5.82
CA CYS A 357 -0.95 -0.70 6.32
C CYS A 357 -2.21 -0.62 5.45
N PRO A 358 -3.32 -1.28 5.85
CA PRO A 358 -4.57 -1.28 5.09
C PRO A 358 -5.12 0.13 4.82
N GLN A 359 -5.65 0.36 3.62
CA GLN A 359 -6.05 1.67 3.14
C GLN A 359 -7.12 2.34 4.02
N GLU A 360 -8.03 1.53 4.57
CA GLU A 360 -9.04 1.87 5.58
C GLU A 360 -8.45 2.44 6.88
N ASN A 361 -7.18 2.17 7.17
CA ASN A 361 -6.45 2.70 8.33
C ASN A 361 -5.57 3.93 8.01
N ILE A 362 -5.67 4.51 6.81
CA ILE A 362 -4.89 5.69 6.39
C ILE A 362 -5.79 6.94 6.35
N TYR A 363 -5.86 7.63 7.47
CA TYR A 363 -6.64 8.85 7.70
C TYR A 363 -5.88 10.11 7.27
N LEU A 364 -5.32 10.08 6.05
CA LEU A 364 -4.54 11.16 5.45
C LEU A 364 -5.24 11.74 4.22
N ARG A 365 -5.02 13.04 4.00
CA ARG A 365 -5.29 13.67 2.70
C ARG A 365 -4.34 13.13 1.63
N MET A 366 -4.71 13.36 0.37
CA MET A 366 -3.77 13.22 -0.75
C MET A 366 -2.56 14.15 -0.53
N PRO A 367 -1.39 13.82 -1.10
CA PRO A 367 -0.28 14.77 -1.13
C PRO A 367 -0.66 15.99 -1.98
N SER A 368 0.07 17.08 -1.78
CA SER A 368 -0.01 18.27 -2.62
C SER A 368 0.51 17.99 -4.05
N CYS A 369 0.33 18.93 -4.97
CA CYS A 369 1.02 18.83 -6.25
C CYS A 369 2.54 19.11 -6.09
N GLU A 370 3.28 18.89 -7.17
CA GLU A 370 4.69 19.19 -7.31
C GLU A 370 5.01 20.67 -7.03
N ALA A 371 4.28 21.60 -7.65
CA ALA A 371 4.52 23.04 -7.50
C ALA A 371 4.31 23.51 -6.05
N ASP A 372 3.24 23.05 -5.38
CA ASP A 372 2.95 23.33 -3.96
C ASP A 372 4.07 22.91 -2.97
N PHE A 373 4.96 22.00 -3.41
CA PHE A 373 5.99 21.38 -2.56
C PHE A 373 7.43 21.65 -3.03
N ALA A 374 7.59 22.31 -4.17
CA ALA A 374 8.87 22.78 -4.69
C ALA A 374 9.22 24.17 -4.12
N GLU A 375 10.48 24.59 -4.31
CA GLU A 375 10.85 26.01 -4.19
C GLU A 375 10.83 26.67 -5.57
N GLY A 376 10.25 27.88 -5.62
CA GLY A 376 10.21 28.71 -6.83
C GLY A 376 9.07 28.33 -7.79
N ALA A 377 7.98 29.12 -7.76
CA ALA A 377 6.90 29.08 -8.74
C ALA A 377 7.32 29.47 -10.19
N ALA A 378 8.58 29.86 -10.38
CA ALA A 378 9.15 30.37 -11.64
C ALA A 378 9.23 29.28 -12.73
N GLY A 379 8.09 29.02 -13.38
CA GLY A 379 7.97 28.14 -14.56
C GLY A 379 7.36 26.76 -14.29
N MET A 380 7.21 26.34 -13.03
CA MET A 380 6.54 25.07 -12.69
C MET A 380 5.01 25.15 -12.86
N ASP A 381 4.44 26.34 -12.66
CA ASP A 381 2.99 26.59 -12.69
C ASP A 381 2.32 26.37 -14.06
N LYS A 382 3.10 26.21 -15.14
CA LYS A 382 2.58 25.84 -16.47
C LYS A 382 1.93 24.45 -16.51
N TYR A 383 2.16 23.61 -15.49
CA TYR A 383 1.80 22.19 -15.49
C TYR A 383 1.15 21.73 -14.16
N GLY A 384 0.05 22.36 -13.76
CA GLY A 384 -0.84 21.86 -12.70
C GLY A 384 -2.13 21.22 -13.26
N PRO A 385 -2.80 20.28 -12.56
CA PRO A 385 -2.45 19.71 -11.25
C PRO A 385 -1.43 18.59 -11.36
N GLY A 386 -0.48 18.55 -10.43
CA GLY A 386 0.69 17.68 -10.50
C GLY A 386 0.39 16.17 -10.60
N ALA A 387 1.28 15.45 -11.28
CA ALA A 387 1.07 14.04 -11.61
C ALA A 387 1.12 13.12 -10.36
N TYR A 388 1.96 13.43 -9.37
CA TYR A 388 2.15 12.59 -8.19
C TYR A 388 0.86 12.26 -7.41
N PRO A 389 0.01 13.21 -6.99
CA PRO A 389 -1.26 12.88 -6.34
C PRO A 389 -2.22 12.04 -7.19
N LEU A 390 -2.16 12.14 -8.53
CA LEU A 390 -2.97 11.29 -9.42
C LEU A 390 -2.41 9.86 -9.50
N CYS A 391 -1.09 9.68 -9.52
CA CYS A 391 -0.47 8.36 -9.35
C CYS A 391 -0.90 7.68 -8.04
N ILE A 392 -0.98 8.44 -6.94
CA ILE A 392 -1.49 7.92 -5.66
C ILE A 392 -2.97 7.54 -5.73
N LYS A 393 -3.83 8.28 -6.46
CA LYS A 393 -5.23 7.88 -6.68
C LYS A 393 -5.34 6.58 -7.48
N LEU A 394 -4.59 6.47 -8.58
CA LEU A 394 -4.58 5.26 -9.43
C LEU A 394 -4.10 4.03 -8.67
N GLU A 395 -3.09 4.16 -7.82
CA GLU A 395 -2.60 3.03 -7.03
C GLU A 395 -3.69 2.44 -6.13
N ARG A 396 -4.52 3.30 -5.51
CA ARG A 396 -5.66 2.84 -4.70
C ARG A 396 -6.65 2.03 -5.53
N ILE A 397 -7.04 2.55 -6.71
CA ILE A 397 -7.97 1.90 -7.63
C ILE A 397 -7.39 0.56 -8.11
N ARG A 398 -6.13 0.54 -8.56
CA ARG A 398 -5.46 -0.66 -9.07
C ARG A 398 -5.30 -1.74 -8.00
N ARG A 399 -5.00 -1.36 -6.75
CA ARG A 399 -5.02 -2.26 -5.58
C ARG A 399 -6.38 -2.94 -5.40
N ASP A 400 -7.48 -2.18 -5.52
CA ASP A 400 -8.84 -2.75 -5.43
C ASP A 400 -9.20 -3.60 -6.68
N ILE A 401 -8.81 -3.21 -7.90
CA ILE A 401 -8.98 -4.05 -9.10
C ILE A 401 -8.25 -5.40 -8.94
N MET A 402 -6.99 -5.39 -8.47
CA MET A 402 -6.23 -6.63 -8.23
C MET A 402 -6.86 -7.50 -7.14
N ARG A 403 -7.42 -6.90 -6.08
CA ARG A 403 -8.23 -7.65 -5.10
C ARG A 403 -9.45 -8.28 -5.76
N LEU A 404 -10.15 -7.56 -6.64
CA LEU A 404 -11.33 -8.09 -7.33
C LEU A 404 -10.95 -9.30 -8.18
N THR A 405 -9.89 -9.21 -9.01
CA THR A 405 -9.33 -10.34 -9.76
C THR A 405 -9.05 -11.55 -8.85
N ARG A 406 -8.39 -11.33 -7.70
CA ARG A 406 -8.07 -12.40 -6.72
C ARG A 406 -9.32 -13.06 -6.11
N SER A 407 -10.40 -12.29 -5.89
CA SER A 407 -11.67 -12.84 -5.38
C SER A 407 -12.45 -13.62 -6.45
N LEU A 408 -12.47 -13.12 -7.70
CA LEU A 408 -13.16 -13.76 -8.83
C LEU A 408 -12.50 -15.09 -9.21
N ALA A 409 -11.17 -15.18 -9.13
CA ALA A 409 -10.41 -16.41 -9.41
C ALA A 409 -10.75 -17.62 -8.50
N LEU A 410 -11.59 -17.42 -7.48
CA LEU A 410 -12.09 -18.45 -6.56
C LEU A 410 -13.63 -18.60 -6.62
N CYS A 411 -14.27 -17.99 -7.63
CA CYS A 411 -15.73 -17.98 -7.74
C CYS A 411 -16.25 -19.24 -8.45
N GLU A 412 -17.04 -20.03 -7.72
CA GLU A 412 -17.66 -21.28 -8.20
C GLU A 412 -19.12 -21.07 -8.67
N GLN A 413 -19.59 -19.83 -8.75
CA GLN A 413 -20.98 -19.44 -9.00
C GLN A 413 -21.04 -18.18 -9.89
N PRO A 414 -22.19 -17.84 -10.51
CA PRO A 414 -22.36 -16.55 -11.18
C PRO A 414 -22.17 -15.36 -10.22
N PHE A 415 -21.67 -14.23 -10.74
CA PHE A 415 -21.38 -13.03 -9.96
C PHE A 415 -22.02 -11.78 -10.60
N PRO A 416 -23.36 -11.62 -10.53
CA PRO A 416 -24.10 -10.60 -11.27
C PRO A 416 -23.79 -9.16 -10.85
N GLN A 417 -23.05 -8.95 -9.76
CA GLN A 417 -22.55 -7.64 -9.35
C GLN A 417 -21.37 -7.16 -10.21
N LEU A 418 -20.70 -8.03 -10.97
CA LEU A 418 -19.46 -7.70 -11.68
C LEU A 418 -19.60 -6.51 -12.64
N PRO A 419 -20.62 -6.39 -13.51
CA PRO A 419 -20.74 -5.26 -14.44
C PRO A 419 -20.92 -3.93 -13.71
N GLN A 420 -21.65 -3.91 -12.59
CA GLN A 420 -21.82 -2.70 -11.77
C GLN A 420 -20.52 -2.30 -11.06
N MET A 421 -19.74 -3.27 -10.57
CA MET A 421 -18.43 -3.00 -9.97
C MET A 421 -17.43 -2.47 -10.99
N VAL A 422 -17.42 -3.00 -12.22
CA VAL A 422 -16.56 -2.48 -13.30
C VAL A 422 -17.00 -1.08 -13.71
N LEU A 423 -18.29 -0.84 -13.96
CA LEU A 423 -18.85 0.48 -14.26
C LEU A 423 -18.55 1.53 -13.16
N ASP A 424 -18.42 1.08 -11.91
CA ASP A 424 -18.07 1.94 -10.79
C ASP A 424 -16.57 2.27 -10.73
N PHE A 425 -15.69 1.35 -11.14
CA PHE A 425 -14.27 1.66 -11.34
C PHE A 425 -14.03 2.49 -12.61
N GLU A 426 -14.82 2.30 -13.67
CA GLU A 426 -14.75 3.11 -14.90
C GLU A 426 -15.01 4.59 -14.60
N LYS A 427 -16.00 4.92 -13.75
CA LYS A 427 -16.23 6.29 -13.28
C LYS A 427 -15.02 6.83 -12.53
N ASP A 428 -14.51 6.08 -11.55
CA ASP A 428 -13.35 6.47 -10.73
C ASP A 428 -12.09 6.72 -11.62
N LEU A 429 -11.95 6.01 -12.75
CA LEU A 429 -10.89 6.20 -13.74
C LEU A 429 -11.15 7.35 -14.72
N VAL A 430 -12.39 7.56 -15.16
CA VAL A 430 -12.78 8.71 -16.01
C VAL A 430 -12.58 10.02 -15.26
N ASP A 431 -12.97 10.09 -13.98
CA ASP A 431 -12.74 11.25 -13.13
C ASP A 431 -11.24 11.60 -13.05
N ILE A 432 -10.36 10.60 -12.94
CA ILE A 432 -8.90 10.81 -12.99
C ILE A 432 -8.44 11.26 -14.38
N GLY A 433 -8.98 10.65 -15.45
CA GLY A 433 -8.67 11.02 -16.84
C GLY A 433 -9.00 12.48 -17.16
N GLN A 434 -10.06 13.04 -16.56
CA GLN A 434 -10.43 14.46 -16.66
C GLN A 434 -9.48 15.38 -15.85
N GLN A 435 -8.79 14.85 -14.83
CA GLN A 435 -7.80 15.59 -14.04
C GLN A 435 -6.38 15.52 -14.65
N MET A 436 -6.15 14.68 -15.66
CA MET A 436 -4.86 14.55 -16.35
C MET A 436 -4.66 15.71 -17.34
N GLN A 437 -3.62 16.51 -17.13
CA GLN A 437 -3.34 17.75 -17.89
C GLN A 437 -3.23 17.54 -19.41
N LEU A 438 -2.58 16.46 -19.83
CA LEU A 438 -2.41 16.10 -21.23
C LEU A 438 -3.64 15.33 -21.78
N GLY A 439 -4.75 15.30 -21.03
CA GLY A 439 -5.85 14.35 -21.19
C GLY A 439 -5.41 12.91 -20.86
N PRO A 440 -6.27 11.90 -21.08
CA PRO A 440 -5.87 10.50 -20.95
C PRO A 440 -4.86 10.07 -22.04
N SER A 441 -5.08 10.49 -23.30
CA SER A 441 -4.24 10.11 -24.45
C SER A 441 -2.99 10.97 -24.61
N LEU A 442 -1.83 10.37 -24.32
CA LEU A 442 -0.49 10.95 -24.49
C LEU A 442 0.04 10.69 -25.91
N THR A 443 -0.34 11.55 -26.85
CA THR A 443 0.16 11.51 -28.23
C THR A 443 1.65 11.85 -28.33
N ALA A 444 2.27 11.57 -29.47
CA ALA A 444 3.68 11.87 -29.72
C ALA A 444 4.00 13.37 -29.53
N ASP A 445 3.11 14.27 -29.95
CA ASP A 445 3.30 15.73 -29.82
C ASP A 445 3.20 16.18 -28.36
N LYS A 446 2.21 15.66 -27.62
CA LYS A 446 2.05 15.93 -26.18
C LYS A 446 3.23 15.39 -25.37
N LEU A 447 3.79 14.25 -25.76
CA LEU A 447 5.00 13.72 -25.15
C LEU A 447 6.20 14.63 -25.43
N ALA A 448 6.38 15.08 -26.67
CA ALA A 448 7.46 15.98 -27.06
C ALA A 448 7.51 17.27 -26.22
N LEU A 449 6.34 17.86 -25.90
CA LEU A 449 6.21 19.02 -25.02
C LEU A 449 6.77 18.80 -23.60
N VAL A 450 6.81 17.55 -23.11
CA VAL A 450 7.24 17.21 -21.74
C VAL A 450 8.54 16.39 -21.66
N LEU A 451 9.21 16.11 -22.79
CA LEU A 451 10.50 15.39 -22.80
C LEU A 451 11.62 16.10 -22.02
N THR A 452 11.53 17.41 -21.84
CA THR A 452 12.47 18.22 -21.04
C THR A 452 11.96 18.50 -19.61
N CYS A 453 10.75 18.06 -19.26
CA CYS A 453 10.18 18.26 -17.93
C CYS A 453 10.86 17.31 -16.91
N PRO A 454 11.36 17.81 -15.76
CA PRO A 454 11.91 16.95 -14.70
C PRO A 454 10.92 15.88 -14.22
N TRP A 455 9.62 16.22 -14.17
CA TRP A 455 8.54 15.34 -13.75
C TRP A 455 8.14 14.27 -14.78
N LEU A 456 8.82 14.15 -15.92
CA LEU A 456 8.56 13.15 -16.96
C LEU A 456 8.37 11.72 -16.41
N PRO A 457 9.17 11.19 -15.45
CA PRO A 457 8.95 9.84 -14.92
C PRO A 457 7.59 9.67 -14.23
N ARG A 458 7.04 10.75 -13.67
CA ARG A 458 5.73 10.79 -13.01
C ARG A 458 4.59 10.88 -14.00
N ILE A 459 4.76 11.67 -15.06
CA ILE A 459 3.82 11.75 -16.19
C ILE A 459 3.74 10.37 -16.88
N MET A 460 4.90 9.75 -17.16
CA MET A 460 4.95 8.40 -17.74
C MET A 460 4.24 7.38 -16.84
N LEU A 461 4.50 7.36 -15.52
CA LEU A 461 3.77 6.46 -14.61
C LEU A 461 2.25 6.74 -14.65
N LEU A 462 1.83 8.00 -14.57
CA LEU A 462 0.42 8.40 -14.55
C LEU A 462 -0.36 7.85 -15.75
N HIS A 463 0.12 8.11 -16.98
CA HIS A 463 -0.57 7.62 -18.18
C HIS A 463 -0.51 6.09 -18.31
N LEU A 464 0.66 5.47 -18.04
CA LEU A 464 0.81 4.02 -18.14
C LEU A 464 -0.06 3.28 -17.11
N SER A 465 -0.06 3.72 -15.85
CA SER A 465 -0.93 3.16 -14.81
C SER A 465 -2.41 3.40 -15.10
N TRP A 466 -2.81 4.53 -15.70
CA TRP A 466 -4.20 4.80 -16.08
C TRP A 466 -4.71 3.78 -17.11
N HIS A 467 -3.97 3.62 -18.23
CA HIS A 467 -4.29 2.58 -19.21
C HIS A 467 -4.21 1.17 -18.62
N GLN A 468 -3.23 0.90 -17.75
CA GLN A 468 -3.08 -0.41 -17.12
C GLN A 468 -4.23 -0.75 -16.18
N CYS A 469 -4.85 0.22 -15.49
CA CYS A 469 -6.07 -0.02 -14.70
C CYS A 469 -7.23 -0.49 -15.58
N HIS A 470 -7.40 0.10 -16.77
CA HIS A 470 -8.39 -0.36 -17.74
C HIS A 470 -8.06 -1.75 -18.30
N CYS A 471 -6.78 -2.03 -18.63
CA CYS A 471 -6.35 -3.39 -18.99
C CYS A 471 -6.62 -4.41 -17.87
N ASP A 472 -6.33 -4.04 -16.62
CA ASP A 472 -6.52 -4.85 -15.42
C ASP A 472 -8.01 -5.14 -15.13
N LEU A 473 -8.92 -4.22 -15.49
CA LEU A 473 -10.38 -4.41 -15.49
C LEU A 473 -10.85 -5.30 -16.64
N TYR A 474 -10.60 -4.88 -17.89
CA TYR A 474 -11.23 -5.50 -19.06
C TYR A 474 -10.73 -6.92 -19.34
N ARG A 475 -9.51 -7.26 -18.91
CA ARG A 475 -8.99 -8.63 -19.02
C ARG A 475 -9.78 -9.66 -18.21
N LEU A 476 -10.58 -9.23 -17.23
CA LEU A 476 -11.48 -10.11 -16.47
C LEU A 476 -12.46 -10.86 -17.38
N PHE A 477 -12.77 -10.32 -18.56
CA PHE A 477 -13.77 -10.86 -19.50
C PHE A 477 -13.16 -11.69 -20.64
N LEU A 478 -11.84 -11.84 -20.68
CA LEU A 478 -11.13 -12.53 -21.76
C LEU A 478 -11.07 -14.04 -21.50
N ALA A 479 -12.10 -14.76 -21.92
CA ALA A 479 -12.19 -16.22 -21.77
C ALA A 479 -10.90 -16.93 -22.27
N GLY A 480 -10.22 -17.66 -21.38
CA GLY A 480 -8.95 -18.33 -21.66
C GLY A 480 -7.69 -17.54 -21.30
N PHE A 481 -7.79 -16.23 -21.00
CA PHE A 481 -6.68 -15.45 -20.48
C PHE A 481 -6.41 -15.77 -18.99
N ARG A 482 -5.14 -15.77 -18.58
CA ARG A 482 -4.69 -16.29 -17.27
C ARG A 482 -5.24 -15.54 -16.05
N GLU A 483 -5.52 -14.25 -16.18
CA GLU A 483 -6.11 -13.40 -15.13
C GLU A 483 -7.62 -13.11 -15.34
N ALA A 484 -8.30 -13.86 -16.22
CA ALA A 484 -9.74 -13.71 -16.45
C ALA A 484 -10.60 -14.31 -15.32
N ALA A 485 -11.88 -13.94 -15.27
CA ALA A 485 -12.85 -14.55 -14.38
C ALA A 485 -13.16 -16.01 -14.79
N PRO A 486 -13.53 -16.90 -13.86
CA PRO A 486 -13.90 -18.28 -14.17
C PRO A 486 -15.10 -18.36 -15.11
N LYS A 487 -15.19 -19.45 -15.90
CA LYS A 487 -16.25 -19.63 -16.91
C LYS A 487 -17.67 -19.45 -16.35
N VAL A 488 -17.93 -19.92 -15.11
CA VAL A 488 -19.22 -19.77 -14.42
C VAL A 488 -19.63 -18.32 -14.14
N VAL A 489 -18.70 -17.37 -14.18
CA VAL A 489 -18.96 -15.92 -14.12
C VAL A 489 -19.12 -15.33 -15.52
N LEU A 490 -18.42 -15.86 -16.53
CA LEU A 490 -18.48 -15.37 -17.92
C LEU A 490 -19.72 -15.84 -18.69
N ASP A 491 -20.18 -17.07 -18.44
CA ASP A 491 -21.38 -17.66 -19.07
C ASP A 491 -22.68 -16.90 -18.69
N ASP A 492 -22.66 -16.10 -17.61
CA ASP A 492 -23.78 -15.27 -17.12
C ASP A 492 -23.84 -13.88 -17.79
N LEU A 493 -22.84 -13.53 -18.63
CA LEU A 493 -22.69 -12.19 -19.21
C LEU A 493 -23.14 -12.15 -20.68
N ALA A 494 -23.71 -11.02 -21.09
CA ALA A 494 -24.09 -10.78 -22.48
C ALA A 494 -22.84 -10.80 -23.41
N PRO A 495 -22.85 -11.56 -24.52
CA PRO A 495 -21.71 -11.63 -25.45
C PRO A 495 -21.25 -10.26 -25.99
N THR A 496 -22.18 -9.32 -26.17
CA THR A 496 -21.87 -7.93 -26.57
C THR A 496 -21.01 -7.19 -25.55
N TYR A 497 -21.21 -7.43 -24.25
CA TYR A 497 -20.40 -6.86 -23.18
C TYR A 497 -18.98 -7.44 -23.20
N ILE A 498 -18.84 -8.76 -23.42
CA ILE A 498 -17.54 -9.43 -23.59
C ILE A 498 -16.78 -8.89 -24.80
N THR A 499 -17.42 -8.78 -25.97
CA THR A 499 -16.80 -8.19 -27.18
C THR A 499 -16.41 -6.72 -26.96
N THR A 500 -17.23 -5.94 -26.26
CA THR A 500 -16.92 -4.54 -25.92
C THR A 500 -15.71 -4.44 -24.99
N ALA A 501 -15.69 -5.23 -23.92
CA ALA A 501 -14.56 -5.30 -23.00
C ALA A 501 -13.26 -5.72 -23.72
N ALA A 502 -13.31 -6.70 -24.64
CA ALA A 502 -12.14 -7.11 -25.41
C ALA A 502 -11.60 -5.98 -26.31
N SER A 503 -12.48 -5.25 -27.01
CA SER A 503 -12.10 -4.11 -27.85
C SER A 503 -11.51 -2.95 -27.03
N LEU A 504 -12.04 -2.69 -25.83
CA LEU A 504 -11.46 -1.73 -24.90
C LEU A 504 -10.10 -2.21 -24.36
N CYS A 505 -9.98 -3.48 -23.95
CA CYS A 505 -8.74 -4.06 -23.46
C CYS A 505 -7.60 -3.95 -24.49
N PHE A 506 -7.90 -4.23 -25.77
CA PHE A 506 -6.95 -4.04 -26.87
C PHE A 506 -6.47 -2.58 -26.96
N ARG A 507 -7.41 -1.63 -26.98
CA ARG A 507 -7.12 -0.19 -27.14
C ARG A 507 -6.25 0.37 -26.01
N HIS A 508 -6.50 -0.04 -24.76
CA HIS A 508 -5.67 0.41 -23.64
C HIS A 508 -4.29 -0.27 -23.62
N ALA A 509 -4.18 -1.53 -24.06
CA ALA A 509 -2.89 -2.20 -24.24
C ALA A 509 -2.07 -1.57 -25.37
N GLU A 510 -2.71 -1.24 -26.50
CA GLU A 510 -2.08 -0.56 -27.64
C GLU A 510 -1.55 0.82 -27.23
N ALA A 511 -2.34 1.60 -26.50
CA ALA A 511 -1.92 2.90 -26.01
C ALA A 511 -0.68 2.83 -25.09
N ILE A 512 -0.57 1.80 -24.23
CA ILE A 512 0.65 1.56 -23.42
C ILE A 512 1.87 1.35 -24.32
N ILE A 513 1.75 0.48 -25.34
CA ILE A 513 2.85 0.22 -26.28
C ILE A 513 3.18 1.47 -27.10
N GLN A 514 2.18 2.22 -27.57
CA GLN A 514 2.39 3.43 -28.36
C GLN A 514 3.08 4.53 -27.55
N ILE A 515 2.72 4.72 -26.27
CA ILE A 515 3.37 5.66 -25.35
C ILE A 515 4.86 5.30 -25.17
N LEU A 516 5.16 4.02 -24.94
CA LEU A 516 6.55 3.55 -24.77
C LEU A 516 7.35 3.60 -26.07
N SER A 517 6.72 3.32 -27.20
CA SER A 517 7.30 3.45 -28.54
C SER A 517 7.60 4.91 -28.85
N ASN A 518 6.69 5.84 -28.58
CA ASN A 518 6.90 7.29 -28.75
C ASN A 518 8.09 7.76 -27.89
N LEU A 519 8.14 7.38 -26.61
CA LEU A 519 9.26 7.73 -25.72
C LEU A 519 10.59 7.17 -26.23
N ASN A 520 10.61 5.94 -26.77
CA ASN A 520 11.80 5.35 -27.33
C ASN A 520 12.27 6.09 -28.60
N HIS A 521 11.37 6.41 -29.53
CA HIS A 521 11.74 7.13 -30.76
C HIS A 521 12.16 8.58 -30.50
N GLN A 522 11.50 9.29 -29.57
CA GLN A 522 11.74 10.72 -29.36
C GLN A 522 12.82 11.02 -28.30
N SER A 523 13.05 10.15 -27.31
CA SER A 523 14.12 10.38 -26.33
C SER A 523 15.48 10.05 -26.92
N THR A 524 16.39 11.03 -26.97
CA THR A 524 17.80 10.82 -27.31
C THR A 524 18.62 10.34 -26.10
N GLN A 525 18.29 10.80 -24.91
CA GLN A 525 18.99 10.50 -23.65
C GLN A 525 18.46 9.25 -22.94
N PRO A 526 19.27 8.60 -22.06
CA PRO A 526 18.78 7.64 -21.08
C PRO A 526 17.71 8.27 -20.17
N ARG A 527 16.67 7.51 -19.82
CA ARG A 527 15.59 7.98 -18.93
C ARG A 527 15.43 7.03 -17.75
N LEU A 528 15.41 7.59 -16.55
CA LEU A 528 15.04 6.88 -15.34
C LEU A 528 13.50 6.77 -15.27
N LEU A 529 12.98 5.55 -15.19
CA LEU A 529 11.55 5.26 -15.17
C LEU A 529 11.23 4.35 -13.97
N GLU A 530 10.02 4.49 -13.43
CA GLU A 530 9.53 3.67 -12.31
C GLU A 530 9.35 2.21 -12.76
N PHE A 531 9.64 1.22 -11.91
CA PHE A 531 9.63 -0.21 -12.29
C PHE A 531 8.28 -0.67 -12.90
N ASP A 532 7.17 -0.11 -12.44
CA ASP A 532 5.83 -0.39 -12.97
C ASP A 532 5.66 -0.07 -14.47
N THR A 533 6.52 0.76 -15.06
CA THR A 533 6.63 0.93 -16.53
C THR A 533 6.87 -0.42 -17.23
N ALA A 534 7.76 -1.25 -16.70
CA ALA A 534 8.03 -2.59 -17.25
C ALA A 534 6.86 -3.56 -17.00
N ILE A 535 6.12 -3.40 -15.89
CA ILE A 535 4.92 -4.19 -15.57
C ILE A 535 3.77 -3.87 -16.54
N CYS A 536 3.57 -2.59 -16.86
CA CYS A 536 2.57 -2.17 -17.84
C CYS A 536 2.91 -2.68 -19.25
N ALA A 537 4.16 -2.53 -19.68
CA ALA A 537 4.69 -3.06 -20.94
C ALA A 537 4.47 -4.58 -21.10
N TYR A 538 4.75 -5.34 -20.03
CA TYR A 538 4.57 -6.80 -19.95
C TYR A 538 3.11 -7.21 -20.18
N HIS A 539 2.17 -6.61 -19.44
CA HIS A 539 0.75 -6.93 -19.56
C HIS A 539 0.17 -6.47 -20.90
N ALA A 540 0.53 -5.29 -21.38
CA ALA A 540 0.09 -4.80 -22.69
C ALA A 540 0.54 -5.72 -23.84
N THR A 541 1.79 -6.19 -23.78
CA THR A 541 2.34 -7.14 -24.76
C THR A 541 1.58 -8.48 -24.73
N ARG A 542 1.37 -9.06 -23.53
CA ARG A 542 0.57 -10.30 -23.37
C ARG A 542 -0.85 -10.15 -23.94
N LEU A 543 -1.51 -9.04 -23.62
CA LEU A 543 -2.88 -8.78 -24.04
C LEU A 543 -3.00 -8.63 -25.56
N ILE A 544 -2.10 -7.90 -26.21
CA ILE A 544 -2.11 -7.75 -27.68
C ILE A 544 -1.84 -9.08 -28.40
N LEU A 545 -0.86 -9.86 -27.94
CA LEU A 545 -0.57 -11.18 -28.50
C LEU A 545 -1.74 -12.18 -28.29
N PHE A 546 -2.38 -12.17 -27.11
CA PHE A 546 -3.56 -13.00 -26.86
C PHE A 546 -4.75 -12.58 -27.73
N LEU A 547 -5.06 -11.28 -27.79
CA LEU A 547 -6.25 -10.76 -28.46
C LEU A 547 -6.19 -10.90 -29.98
N SER A 548 -5.02 -10.81 -30.61
CA SER A 548 -4.87 -10.97 -32.06
C SER A 548 -5.06 -12.40 -32.56
N ARG A 549 -4.90 -13.39 -31.67
CA ARG A 549 -5.30 -14.78 -31.92
C ARG A 549 -6.75 -15.03 -31.60
N ALA A 550 -7.22 -14.48 -30.48
CA ALA A 550 -8.59 -14.66 -30.04
C ALA A 550 -9.58 -14.10 -31.07
N SER A 551 -9.28 -13.00 -31.76
CA SER A 551 -10.10 -12.46 -32.85
C SER A 551 -10.23 -13.40 -34.06
N GLN A 552 -9.25 -14.28 -34.30
CA GLN A 552 -9.23 -15.22 -35.43
C GLN A 552 -9.85 -16.58 -35.11
N THR A 553 -9.95 -16.95 -33.83
CA THR A 553 -10.27 -18.33 -33.39
C THR A 553 -11.46 -18.43 -32.43
N SER A 554 -11.97 -17.30 -31.92
CA SER A 554 -13.17 -17.29 -31.06
C SER A 554 -14.45 -17.54 -31.84
N SER A 555 -15.38 -18.30 -31.25
CA SER A 555 -16.75 -18.46 -31.76
C SER A 555 -17.61 -17.18 -31.62
N ILE A 556 -17.15 -16.22 -30.82
CA ILE A 556 -17.74 -14.89 -30.65
C ILE A 556 -16.84 -13.89 -31.38
N PRO A 557 -17.35 -13.09 -32.35
CA PRO A 557 -16.57 -12.04 -32.99
C PRO A 557 -16.09 -11.00 -31.97
N LEU A 558 -14.77 -10.95 -31.77
CA LEU A 558 -14.12 -9.85 -31.07
C LEU A 558 -13.88 -8.74 -32.10
N ASN A 559 -14.59 -7.61 -31.97
CA ASN A 559 -14.50 -6.46 -32.87
C ASN A 559 -13.14 -5.73 -32.68
N ILE A 560 -12.09 -6.35 -33.20
CA ILE A 560 -10.68 -5.97 -33.09
C ILE A 560 -10.03 -6.28 -34.45
N ASN A 561 -9.87 -5.26 -35.28
CA ASN A 561 -9.20 -5.40 -36.57
C ASN A 561 -7.68 -5.38 -36.37
N THR A 562 -7.08 -6.56 -36.18
CA THR A 562 -5.64 -6.76 -35.95
C THR A 562 -5.18 -8.09 -36.54
N THR A 563 -3.92 -8.16 -36.96
CA THR A 563 -3.26 -9.39 -37.42
C THR A 563 -2.20 -9.87 -36.42
N GLU A 564 -1.62 -11.06 -36.64
CA GLU A 564 -0.50 -11.55 -35.83
C GLU A 564 0.79 -10.73 -36.08
N GLU A 565 1.05 -10.31 -37.31
CA GLU A 565 2.22 -9.49 -37.67
C GLU A 565 2.15 -8.09 -37.05
N PHE A 566 0.95 -7.50 -36.97
CA PHE A 566 0.74 -6.26 -36.25
C PHE A 566 1.03 -6.43 -34.76
N ALA A 567 0.50 -7.50 -34.15
CA ALA A 567 0.69 -7.79 -32.73
C ALA A 567 2.17 -8.04 -32.38
N LEU A 568 2.88 -8.80 -33.23
CA LEU A 568 4.34 -8.97 -33.16
C LEU A 568 5.08 -7.63 -33.26
N SER A 569 4.79 -6.81 -34.28
CA SER A 569 5.40 -5.49 -34.45
C SER A 569 5.21 -4.59 -33.21
N ARG A 570 4.01 -4.56 -32.63
CA ARG A 570 3.76 -3.82 -31.37
C ARG A 570 4.59 -4.40 -30.21
N ALA A 571 4.60 -5.71 -30.05
CA ALA A 571 5.32 -6.40 -28.97
C ALA A 571 6.84 -6.17 -29.05
N GLU A 572 7.43 -6.24 -30.25
CA GLU A 572 8.86 -5.99 -30.49
C GLU A 572 9.26 -4.55 -30.19
N LEU A 573 8.48 -3.56 -30.61
CA LEU A 573 8.68 -2.15 -30.27
C LEU A 573 8.66 -1.92 -28.75
N CYS A 574 7.73 -2.58 -28.05
CA CYS A 574 7.64 -2.52 -26.59
C CYS A 574 8.86 -3.17 -25.91
N LEU A 575 9.31 -4.33 -26.40
CA LEU A 575 10.49 -5.02 -25.90
C LEU A 575 11.78 -4.23 -26.14
N ALA A 576 11.90 -3.56 -27.30
CA ALA A 576 13.03 -2.68 -27.61
C ALA A 576 13.11 -1.48 -26.65
N ALA A 577 11.96 -0.86 -26.35
CA ALA A 577 11.87 0.21 -25.34
C ALA A 577 12.32 -0.28 -23.95
N LEU A 578 11.86 -1.46 -23.50
CA LEU A 578 12.31 -2.01 -22.21
C LEU A 578 13.80 -2.34 -22.18
N LYS A 579 14.33 -2.98 -23.24
CA LYS A 579 15.78 -3.29 -23.33
C LYS A 579 16.65 -2.03 -23.29
N ARG A 580 16.14 -0.88 -23.77
CA ARG A 580 16.84 0.41 -23.70
C ARG A 580 16.71 1.13 -22.36
N PHE A 581 15.53 1.16 -21.75
CA PHE A 581 15.30 1.91 -20.50
C PHE A 581 15.61 1.11 -19.23
N PHE A 582 15.65 -0.22 -19.31
CA PHE A 582 15.99 -1.13 -18.19
C PHE A 582 17.13 -2.10 -18.53
N PRO A 583 18.25 -1.66 -19.16
CA PRO A 583 19.28 -2.55 -19.76
C PRO A 583 20.04 -3.41 -18.75
N SER A 584 19.93 -3.11 -17.45
CA SER A 584 20.65 -3.80 -16.36
C SER A 584 19.81 -3.90 -15.09
N SER A 585 18.49 -3.74 -15.21
CA SER A 585 17.58 -3.80 -14.07
C SER A 585 17.34 -5.25 -13.65
N THR A 586 17.70 -5.59 -12.41
CA THR A 586 17.36 -6.86 -11.76
C THR A 586 15.85 -7.12 -11.81
N LEU A 587 15.07 -6.10 -11.48
CA LEU A 587 13.60 -6.07 -11.45
C LEU A 587 12.97 -6.41 -12.81
N ALA A 588 13.46 -5.78 -13.89
CA ALA A 588 12.89 -5.93 -15.22
C ALA A 588 13.48 -7.10 -16.03
N LYS A 589 14.61 -7.68 -15.61
CA LYS A 589 15.25 -8.80 -16.32
C LYS A 589 14.29 -9.99 -16.55
N PRO A 590 13.57 -10.52 -15.54
CA PRO A 590 12.61 -11.61 -15.76
C PRO A 590 11.48 -11.23 -16.73
N ILE A 591 11.02 -9.98 -16.70
CA ILE A 591 10.01 -9.45 -17.64
C ILE A 591 10.55 -9.47 -19.08
N ILE A 592 11.76 -8.95 -19.29
CA ILE A 592 12.40 -8.84 -20.61
C ILE A 592 12.70 -10.24 -21.19
N GLU A 593 13.10 -11.19 -20.35
CA GLU A 593 13.33 -12.59 -20.74
C GLU A 593 12.03 -13.30 -21.13
N GLU A 594 10.95 -13.13 -20.35
CA GLU A 594 9.63 -13.70 -20.66
C GLU A 594 9.02 -13.07 -21.91
N MET A 595 9.09 -11.74 -22.08
CA MET A 595 8.63 -11.06 -23.29
C MET A 595 9.41 -11.51 -24.53
N THR A 596 10.74 -11.64 -24.42
CA THR A 596 11.56 -12.17 -25.53
C THR A 596 11.10 -13.59 -25.89
N ARG A 597 10.89 -14.47 -24.91
CA ARG A 597 10.42 -15.84 -25.13
C ARG A 597 9.02 -15.90 -25.74
N ALA A 598 8.09 -15.09 -25.23
CA ALA A 598 6.71 -15.05 -25.70
C ALA A 598 6.64 -14.61 -27.16
N ILE A 599 7.36 -13.54 -27.53
CA ILE A 599 7.43 -13.03 -28.91
C ILE A 599 8.06 -14.09 -29.84
N SER A 600 9.21 -14.68 -29.47
CA SER A 600 9.86 -15.70 -30.30
C SER A 600 9.07 -17.01 -30.44
N ALA A 601 8.19 -17.35 -29.48
CA ALA A 601 7.32 -18.52 -29.57
C ALA A 601 5.99 -18.26 -30.30
N PHE A 602 5.62 -16.98 -30.50
CA PHE A 602 4.32 -16.59 -31.03
C PHE A 602 4.06 -17.04 -32.49
N PRO A 603 5.03 -17.10 -33.42
CA PRO A 603 4.79 -17.68 -34.75
C PRO A 603 4.52 -19.20 -34.75
N SER A 604 4.71 -19.91 -33.63
CA SER A 604 4.69 -21.39 -33.59
C SER A 604 3.72 -22.00 -32.57
N ALA A 605 3.28 -21.24 -31.55
CA ALA A 605 2.44 -21.79 -30.48
C ALA A 605 0.96 -21.88 -30.89
N GLN A 606 0.46 -23.08 -31.21
CA GLN A 606 -0.90 -23.32 -31.76
C GLN A 606 -2.08 -23.10 -30.78
N SER A 607 -1.88 -22.50 -29.60
CA SER A 607 -2.90 -22.38 -28.55
C SER A 607 -3.12 -20.94 -28.09
N LEU A 608 -4.38 -20.61 -27.76
CA LEU A 608 -4.76 -19.39 -27.03
C LEU A 608 -4.33 -19.42 -25.56
N VAL A 609 -4.20 -20.61 -24.98
CA VAL A 609 -3.88 -20.77 -23.57
C VAL A 609 -2.42 -20.39 -23.36
N GLU A 610 -2.18 -19.32 -22.60
CA GLU A 610 -0.82 -18.99 -22.15
C GLU A 610 -0.21 -20.20 -21.43
N PRO A 611 1.02 -20.62 -21.78
CA PRO A 611 1.65 -21.75 -21.13
C PRO A 611 1.78 -21.50 -19.62
N GLU A 612 1.31 -22.44 -18.79
CA GLU A 612 1.60 -22.40 -17.36
C GLU A 612 3.12 -22.38 -17.18
N THR A 613 3.63 -21.32 -16.55
CA THR A 613 5.05 -20.94 -16.59
C THR A 613 5.94 -21.93 -15.84
N LEU A 614 6.33 -23.01 -16.53
CA LEU A 614 7.50 -23.86 -16.32
C LEU A 614 7.77 -24.32 -14.87
N THR A 615 6.76 -24.85 -14.18
CA THR A 615 7.00 -25.92 -13.21
C THR A 615 7.30 -27.22 -13.97
N LYS A 616 8.52 -27.34 -14.52
CA LYS A 616 9.02 -28.61 -15.08
C LYS A 616 9.18 -29.62 -13.93
N PRO A 617 8.47 -30.77 -13.93
CA PRO A 617 8.91 -31.89 -13.12
C PRO A 617 10.20 -32.44 -13.75
N GLY A 618 11.33 -32.23 -13.07
CA GLY A 618 12.62 -32.77 -13.51
C GLY A 618 12.59 -34.29 -13.53
N SER A 619 12.89 -34.90 -14.68
CA SER A 619 12.91 -36.36 -14.84
C SER A 619 14.22 -36.96 -14.31
N SER A 620 14.35 -37.01 -12.98
CA SER A 620 15.44 -37.70 -12.28
C SER A 620 14.93 -38.31 -10.97
N SER A 621 15.51 -39.44 -10.61
CA SER A 621 15.14 -40.35 -9.51
C SER A 621 14.87 -39.72 -8.13
N SER A 622 14.00 -40.42 -7.38
CA SER A 622 13.88 -40.44 -5.91
C SER A 622 13.60 -39.12 -5.15
N SER A 623 12.38 -39.04 -4.61
CA SER A 623 12.05 -38.42 -3.31
C SER A 623 12.69 -37.06 -2.98
N ASN A 624 12.16 -35.99 -3.56
CA ASN A 624 11.86 -34.77 -2.80
C ASN A 624 10.60 -34.10 -3.36
N ARG A 625 9.62 -33.77 -2.49
CA ARG A 625 8.34 -33.16 -2.87
C ARG A 625 8.39 -31.66 -2.60
N SER A 626 8.26 -30.83 -3.63
CA SER A 626 8.34 -29.38 -3.45
C SER A 626 7.21 -28.85 -2.54
N PRO A 627 7.46 -27.87 -1.65
CA PRO A 627 6.45 -27.36 -0.70
C PRO A 627 5.15 -26.90 -1.38
N GLN A 628 5.26 -26.34 -2.59
CA GLN A 628 4.13 -25.96 -3.44
C GLN A 628 3.16 -27.11 -3.73
N GLN A 629 3.58 -28.38 -3.69
CA GLN A 629 2.70 -29.54 -3.86
C GLN A 629 1.80 -29.77 -2.63
N GLN A 630 2.24 -29.40 -1.43
CA GLN A 630 1.51 -29.65 -0.17
C GLN A 630 0.35 -28.66 0.05
N LEU A 631 0.42 -27.46 -0.54
CA LEU A 631 -0.62 -26.43 -0.43
C LEU A 631 -1.99 -26.90 -0.94
N SER A 632 -3.07 -26.46 -0.29
CA SER A 632 -4.44 -26.72 -0.76
C SER A 632 -4.72 -26.06 -2.12
N ALA A 633 -5.71 -26.55 -2.87
CA ALA A 633 -6.06 -25.96 -4.18
C ALA A 633 -6.41 -24.45 -4.07
N ALA A 634 -7.09 -24.04 -3.00
CA ALA A 634 -7.39 -22.64 -2.72
C ALA A 634 -6.13 -21.82 -2.36
N ALA A 635 -5.17 -22.38 -1.62
CA ALA A 635 -3.90 -21.72 -1.34
C ALA A 635 -3.05 -21.58 -2.62
N LYS A 636 -2.93 -22.64 -3.42
CA LYS A 636 -2.28 -22.64 -4.75
C LYS A 636 -2.89 -21.58 -5.66
N ALA A 637 -4.22 -21.47 -5.72
CA ALA A 637 -4.90 -20.46 -6.51
C ALA A 637 -4.62 -19.02 -6.02
N ARG A 638 -4.67 -18.78 -4.71
CA ARG A 638 -4.36 -17.46 -4.12
C ARG A 638 -2.90 -17.06 -4.35
N GLN A 639 -1.96 -17.95 -4.07
CA GLN A 639 -0.51 -17.72 -4.14
C GLN A 639 0.07 -17.87 -5.56
N ARG A 640 -0.77 -17.86 -6.62
CA ARG A 640 -0.30 -17.68 -8.01
C ARG A 640 0.29 -16.28 -8.20
N LEU A 641 1.59 -16.14 -7.98
CA LEU A 641 2.33 -14.89 -8.14
C LEU A 641 2.81 -14.70 -9.60
N ALA A 642 2.58 -13.50 -10.14
CA ALA A 642 3.05 -13.12 -11.47
C ALA A 642 4.58 -12.96 -11.51
N ILE A 643 5.19 -12.99 -12.70
CA ILE A 643 6.67 -12.96 -12.84
C ILE A 643 7.32 -11.68 -12.28
N HIS A 644 6.59 -10.56 -12.32
CA HIS A 644 7.00 -9.25 -11.77
C HIS A 644 6.67 -9.08 -10.28
N SER A 645 6.20 -10.13 -9.59
CA SER A 645 6.02 -10.11 -8.14
C SER A 645 7.38 -10.20 -7.45
N LEU A 646 7.74 -9.17 -6.68
CA LEU A 646 8.97 -9.22 -5.90
C LEU A 646 8.90 -10.28 -4.79
N LEU A 647 7.69 -10.62 -4.32
CA LEU A 647 7.48 -11.75 -3.41
C LEU A 647 7.78 -13.11 -4.07
N ARG A 648 7.58 -13.25 -5.39
CA ARG A 648 7.99 -14.46 -6.15
C ARG A 648 9.49 -14.49 -6.41
N GLN A 649 10.11 -13.32 -6.58
CA GLN A 649 11.56 -13.21 -6.80
C GLN A 649 12.35 -13.28 -5.48
N ALA A 650 11.69 -13.04 -4.34
CA ALA A 650 12.23 -13.14 -2.98
C ALA A 650 12.34 -14.58 -2.47
N ASP A 651 12.58 -15.56 -3.35
CA ASP A 651 12.78 -17.00 -3.09
C ASP A 651 13.07 -17.34 -1.62
N PHE A 652 12.00 -17.65 -0.87
CA PHE A 652 12.04 -17.95 0.56
C PHE A 652 12.04 -19.47 0.71
N SER A 653 13.08 -20.03 1.34
CA SER A 653 13.16 -21.44 1.68
C SER A 653 12.43 -21.73 2.99
N ASP A 654 11.70 -22.85 3.04
CA ASP A 654 11.03 -23.33 4.26
C ASP A 654 12.02 -23.94 5.28
N GLY A 655 13.24 -24.28 4.84
CA GLY A 655 14.35 -24.65 5.72
C GLY A 655 14.43 -26.14 6.12
N ASP A 656 13.78 -27.04 5.37
CA ASP A 656 13.83 -28.49 5.61
C ASP A 656 15.28 -29.02 5.68
N GLU A 657 15.59 -29.77 6.75
CA GLU A 657 16.95 -30.17 7.15
C GLU A 657 17.54 -31.32 6.30
N ASP A 658 17.84 -31.08 5.03
CA ASP A 658 18.50 -32.07 4.14
C ASP A 658 19.43 -31.42 3.09
N ASP A 659 20.17 -30.36 3.46
CA ASP A 659 21.28 -29.81 2.66
C ASP A 659 22.66 -30.14 3.28
N PRO A 660 23.41 -31.12 2.73
CA PRO A 660 24.79 -31.42 3.16
C PRO A 660 25.81 -30.29 2.91
N SER A 661 25.41 -29.20 2.25
CA SER A 661 26.28 -28.14 1.72
C SER A 661 26.40 -26.91 2.64
N ALA A 662 25.82 -26.93 3.86
CA ALA A 662 25.63 -25.75 4.70
C ALA A 662 26.58 -25.66 5.92
N PRO A 663 27.85 -25.21 5.78
CA PRO A 663 28.77 -25.01 6.89
C PRO A 663 28.48 -23.71 7.66
N PHE A 664 27.34 -23.63 8.36
CA PHE A 664 27.13 -22.62 9.40
C PHE A 664 27.55 -23.15 10.77
N GLN A 665 28.87 -23.36 10.92
CA GLN A 665 29.47 -23.33 12.25
C GLN A 665 29.29 -21.92 12.82
N TYR A 666 28.43 -21.78 13.82
CA TYR A 666 28.56 -20.68 14.77
C TYR A 666 29.96 -20.77 15.39
N PRO A 667 30.73 -19.66 15.49
CA PRO A 667 31.93 -19.67 16.31
C PRO A 667 31.53 -20.04 17.75
N PRO A 668 32.24 -20.97 18.40
CA PRO A 668 31.85 -21.41 19.73
C PRO A 668 31.89 -20.22 20.69
N MET A 669 30.72 -19.88 21.25
CA MET A 669 30.63 -18.92 22.35
C MET A 669 31.54 -19.41 23.48
N PRO A 670 32.42 -18.57 24.04
CA PRO A 670 33.31 -18.99 25.11
C PRO A 670 32.48 -19.42 26.32
N VAL A 671 32.59 -20.69 26.69
CA VAL A 671 31.92 -21.25 27.87
C VAL A 671 32.55 -20.60 29.10
N VAL A 672 31.83 -19.68 29.72
CA VAL A 672 32.21 -19.16 31.04
C VAL A 672 31.89 -20.26 32.06
N GLU A 673 32.91 -21.02 32.44
CA GLU A 673 32.82 -21.96 33.56
C GLU A 673 32.57 -21.18 34.86
N HIS A 674 31.32 -21.13 35.30
CA HIS A 674 30.99 -20.68 36.65
C HIS A 674 31.32 -21.81 37.64
N PRO A 675 32.26 -21.59 38.60
CA PRO A 675 32.71 -22.66 39.48
C PRO A 675 31.65 -23.01 40.53
N GLY A 676 30.99 -24.15 40.32
CA GLY A 676 30.37 -24.95 41.39
C GLY A 676 28.96 -24.54 41.82
N LEU A 677 27.97 -25.33 41.39
CA LEU A 677 26.87 -25.79 42.24
C LEU A 677 26.50 -27.22 41.81
N GLY A 678 26.33 -28.12 42.77
CA GLY A 678 26.43 -29.57 42.53
C GLY A 678 25.24 -30.20 41.79
N SER A 679 25.54 -31.14 40.90
CA SER A 679 24.55 -31.95 40.18
C SER A 679 23.74 -32.85 41.12
N ALA A 680 22.41 -32.71 41.12
CA ALA A 680 21.49 -33.69 41.68
C ALA A 680 20.79 -34.44 40.52
N PRO A 681 20.84 -35.79 40.46
CA PRO A 681 20.23 -36.54 39.36
C PRO A 681 18.72 -36.61 39.54
N VAL A 682 17.95 -36.04 38.60
CA VAL A 682 16.51 -36.25 38.51
C VAL A 682 16.26 -37.45 37.60
N SER A 683 15.60 -38.48 38.14
CA SER A 683 15.32 -39.74 37.46
C SER A 683 14.27 -39.63 36.37
N ASN A 684 14.41 -40.43 35.31
CA ASN A 684 13.43 -40.58 34.24
C ASN A 684 12.02 -40.90 34.78
N THR A 685 11.00 -40.23 34.23
CA THR A 685 9.60 -40.64 34.30
C THR A 685 9.06 -40.81 32.87
N PRO A 686 8.34 -41.91 32.55
CA PRO A 686 7.85 -42.15 31.20
C PRO A 686 6.64 -41.27 30.84
N GLN A 687 6.49 -40.95 29.56
CA GLN A 687 5.26 -40.33 29.04
C GLN A 687 4.09 -41.34 29.06
N PRO A 688 2.84 -40.89 29.28
CA PRO A 688 1.66 -41.73 29.14
C PRO A 688 1.21 -41.84 27.68
N ASP A 689 0.85 -43.04 27.24
CA ASP A 689 0.31 -43.31 25.90
C ASP A 689 -1.09 -42.71 25.68
N PHE A 690 -1.34 -42.22 24.46
CA PHE A 690 -2.69 -41.87 23.98
C PHE A 690 -3.21 -42.96 23.03
N PRO A 691 -4.39 -43.57 23.31
CA PRO A 691 -4.88 -44.71 22.53
C PRO A 691 -5.44 -44.31 21.16
N THR A 692 -5.02 -45.01 20.11
CA THR A 692 -5.52 -44.83 18.73
C THR A 692 -6.75 -45.71 18.45
N SER A 693 -7.94 -45.11 18.42
CA SER A 693 -9.18 -45.83 18.12
C SER A 693 -9.41 -46.01 16.61
N ARG A 694 -9.20 -47.23 16.10
CA ARG A 694 -9.82 -47.69 14.85
C ARG A 694 -11.33 -47.89 15.05
N ARG A 695 -12.15 -47.35 14.14
CA ARG A 695 -13.38 -47.97 13.60
C ARG A 695 -13.57 -47.45 12.17
N GLU A 696 -13.44 -48.31 11.16
CA GLU A 696 -14.44 -49.25 10.64
C GLU A 696 -15.41 -48.56 9.65
N LYS A 697 -15.56 -49.17 8.47
CA LYS A 697 -16.45 -48.71 7.40
C LYS A 697 -17.75 -49.51 7.49
N GLU A 698 -18.88 -48.84 7.49
CA GLU A 698 -20.16 -49.47 7.16
C GLU A 698 -20.81 -48.76 5.96
N SER A 699 -21.36 -49.54 5.05
CA SER A 699 -22.09 -49.08 3.88
C SER A 699 -23.57 -49.34 4.07
N VAL A 700 -24.41 -48.30 3.93
CA VAL A 700 -25.87 -48.46 3.88
C VAL A 700 -26.37 -48.02 2.51
N TYR A 701 -27.06 -48.93 1.83
CA TYR A 701 -27.81 -48.70 0.60
C TYR A 701 -29.30 -48.49 0.95
N MET A 702 -30.07 -47.95 0.00
CA MET A 702 -31.47 -47.44 0.06
C MET A 702 -31.52 -45.91 -0.03
N GLY A 703 -32.46 -45.29 -0.77
CA GLY A 703 -33.47 -45.86 -1.66
C GLY A 703 -34.64 -44.88 -1.88
N HIS A 704 -35.24 -44.93 -3.08
CA HIS A 704 -36.52 -44.29 -3.48
C HIS A 704 -36.56 -42.75 -3.69
N THR A 705 -36.72 -42.38 -4.96
CA THR A 705 -37.54 -41.24 -5.42
C THR A 705 -39.03 -41.57 -5.26
N PRO A 706 -39.94 -40.57 -5.22
CA PRO A 706 -40.68 -40.17 -6.43
C PRO A 706 -41.04 -38.64 -6.41
N PRO A 707 -42.02 -38.13 -7.19
CA PRO A 707 -41.86 -37.83 -8.62
C PRO A 707 -42.14 -36.34 -8.96
N ALA A 708 -42.02 -35.97 -10.24
CA ALA A 708 -42.32 -34.63 -10.73
C ALA A 708 -43.83 -34.35 -10.86
N SER A 709 -44.20 -33.07 -10.85
CA SER A 709 -45.47 -32.57 -11.39
C SER A 709 -45.20 -31.42 -12.37
N SER A 710 -45.83 -31.47 -13.54
CA SER A 710 -45.65 -30.50 -14.62
C SER A 710 -46.84 -29.54 -14.72
N VAL A 711 -46.56 -28.26 -14.97
CA VAL A 711 -47.56 -27.31 -15.49
C VAL A 711 -46.92 -26.54 -16.63
N SER A 712 -47.54 -26.60 -17.81
CA SER A 712 -47.15 -25.86 -19.00
C SER A 712 -47.70 -24.43 -18.97
N GLY A 713 -46.96 -23.49 -19.56
CA GLY A 713 -47.28 -22.05 -19.52
C GLY A 713 -46.75 -21.29 -20.74
N SER A 714 -46.99 -21.80 -21.94
CA SER A 714 -46.53 -21.18 -23.18
C SER A 714 -47.35 -19.94 -23.57
N ARG A 715 -46.66 -18.82 -23.78
CA ARG A 715 -47.14 -17.72 -24.62
C ARG A 715 -46.02 -17.20 -25.52
N SER A 716 -46.17 -17.45 -26.82
CA SER A 716 -45.33 -16.90 -27.87
C SER A 716 -45.74 -15.46 -28.21
N GLY A 717 -44.79 -14.67 -28.69
CA GLY A 717 -45.01 -13.32 -29.19
C GLY A 717 -43.88 -12.91 -30.13
N GLN A 718 -44.00 -13.26 -31.41
CA GLN A 718 -43.08 -12.80 -32.45
C GLN A 718 -43.55 -11.46 -33.02
N VAL A 719 -42.69 -10.44 -32.98
CA VAL A 719 -42.66 -9.37 -33.99
C VAL A 719 -41.21 -9.01 -34.26
N SER A 720 -40.86 -8.91 -35.55
CA SER A 720 -39.61 -8.41 -36.10
C SER A 720 -39.92 -7.70 -37.42
N PRO A 721 -38.99 -6.96 -38.04
CA PRO A 721 -37.77 -6.33 -37.52
C PRO A 721 -37.82 -4.79 -37.70
N HIS A 722 -36.82 -4.07 -37.17
CA HIS A 722 -36.33 -2.85 -37.82
C HIS A 722 -34.81 -2.77 -37.69
N ASN A 723 -34.16 -2.19 -38.69
CA ASN A 723 -32.72 -2.32 -38.94
C ASN A 723 -32.08 -0.94 -39.05
N GLU A 724 -31.40 -0.50 -37.99
CA GLU A 724 -30.58 0.73 -38.00
C GLU A 724 -29.17 0.43 -37.50
N PHE A 725 -28.19 0.65 -38.38
CA PHE A 725 -26.78 0.63 -38.03
C PHE A 725 -26.41 1.94 -37.35
N VAL A 726 -25.79 1.89 -36.17
CA VAL A 726 -25.19 3.07 -35.52
C VAL A 726 -23.75 2.79 -35.14
N THR A 727 -22.82 3.19 -36.01
CA THR A 727 -21.39 3.29 -35.72
C THR A 727 -21.13 4.53 -34.86
N LEU A 728 -20.62 4.35 -33.64
CA LEU A 728 -20.29 5.44 -32.73
C LEU A 728 -18.78 5.73 -32.75
N GLU A 729 -18.39 6.72 -33.55
CA GLU A 729 -17.07 7.37 -33.46
C GLU A 729 -17.00 8.31 -32.24
N TRP A 730 -15.78 8.68 -31.85
CA TRP A 730 -15.47 9.13 -30.49
C TRP A 730 -15.37 10.65 -30.30
N GLN A 731 -16.04 11.46 -31.13
CA GLN A 731 -15.80 12.92 -31.17
C GLN A 731 -16.98 13.84 -30.76
N ASP A 732 -18.25 13.52 -31.03
CA ASP A 732 -19.36 14.45 -30.77
C ASP A 732 -20.29 14.06 -29.61
N ARG A 733 -20.24 14.83 -28.50
CA ARG A 733 -21.27 14.88 -27.44
C ARG A 733 -21.35 16.25 -26.73
N GLU A 734 -21.86 17.28 -27.40
CA GLU A 734 -22.22 18.56 -26.78
C GLU A 734 -23.50 18.51 -25.91
N TRP A 735 -23.79 17.40 -25.23
CA TRP A 735 -25.01 17.19 -24.44
C TRP A 735 -24.76 16.88 -22.95
N LEU A 736 -23.62 17.34 -22.42
CA LEU A 736 -23.33 17.41 -20.98
C LEU A 736 -23.24 18.87 -20.45
N SER A 737 -23.49 19.85 -21.31
CA SER A 737 -23.57 21.29 -20.99
C SER A 737 -24.95 21.76 -20.52
N GLY A 738 -25.89 20.83 -20.28
CA GLY A 738 -27.23 21.10 -19.73
C GLY A 738 -27.21 21.35 -18.23
N GLY A 739 -26.97 22.59 -17.81
CA GLY A 739 -26.79 22.95 -16.41
C GLY A 739 -28.08 22.95 -15.57
N PHE A 740 -28.21 22.00 -14.64
CA PHE A 740 -29.21 22.08 -13.56
C PHE A 740 -28.74 23.05 -12.46
N ARG A 741 -29.29 24.27 -12.48
CA ARG A 741 -29.41 25.12 -11.29
C ARG A 741 -30.77 24.88 -10.64
N CYS A 742 -30.77 24.37 -9.42
CA CYS A 742 -31.84 24.49 -8.42
C CYS A 742 -31.13 24.78 -7.08
N THR A 743 -31.55 25.71 -6.19
CA THR A 743 -32.89 25.98 -5.64
C THR A 743 -33.45 24.78 -4.88
#